data_AF-A0A242DI91-F1
#
_entry.id   AF-A0A242DI91-F1
#
_cell.length_a   1.000
_cell.length_b   1.000
_cell.length_c   1.000
_cell.angle_alpha   90.00
_cell.angle_beta   90.00
_cell.angle_gamma   90.00
#
_symmetry.space_group_name_H-M   'P 1'
#
loop_
_entity.id
_entity.type
_entity.pdbx_description
1 polymer ?
#
loop_
_entity_poly.entity_id
_entity_poly.type
_entity_poly.pdbx_seq_one_letter_code
_entity_poly.pdbx_strand_id
1 'polypeptide(L)'
;MKKYLAIGCSLLLFGGVTYAATTEPVSKLVHSVFERTVQADSMDSLSTENLTLKELTTHKTSNDYSKLIKTSYIDFQVVKKHQEAIDKLTQRLKQTDFSAIMKTFGNEKVGIIPENDKHTGETYDRVGLRETYTRLQQEGEQFFGAFFTAFPEATLEEFEDHFNELIFVATYLGKWYDIQIGEASLWTLMYFDGENLTEDNKWQIDNLVLLAEELKKDNYEAILSKNVGNAFKNTKVYSKFTGKAYYELIEWFIEKETGSTDYSSWFYDYFNGVIKIDTTLTKEDNVGIWNRNQEFKDNLPYLLTQTPGSTLNIIESYRLLIMTSGKEKEEDILNAIRTIKNQEAFFYRTYDHKEEVDNSIGQLILWGPNEDLLNEEEDYGKNLLLPSENFKSHDGSGAIGKHQYIALQRSGYDPGSIAHELGHSMNRLLNAGSEFLTTFIYNGVRNKAAYINMYADGQNLQYPSFYPINSDVKQIQNRDDLITMTKNSENFIYAMDSVIADVVLEMPLSEQAKYIRKVPIDVESGVMKDHTNPEASVNAIPLSVSELEAMNLQSIDDLINNGLVIMEPDDANNNILANGGEGYGTPLTYASYFLVNGKTLDHTHRIINTLIAEDGWEGFKKFNDVYANEKKDLEEKSILAFRSGLNDPSVTYRTYTTDKYYENRKNVGEKGLKTMSYRDLKKTFENYINDFYEVKQNLYKSYLTITDSFKSDVFGYDDSTLKEVSSYDELYDVVTADPKATISIISDLEVPTNAKEIKNFEGNLKGNGHTISKGSKALFSTLKNATVESIVLDDFTLQAQTKHTGALANQVEETKIGDVHVVNSTINIKNGLQASVGGFIGEARNSVISQCSSQGNEIIGSFAGGIVGYGENTSITDTYVYEGTMTGNEVGDLRVGGLAGNFISGTIKNTYSSADIKNGQGFIGSTYSYGTPSIDESNSFSIGNVDE
;
A
#
# COMPACT_ATOMS: atom_id res chain seq x y z
N MET A 1 29.19 -22.66 19.45
CA MET A 1 30.30 -23.64 19.52
C MET A 1 29.95 -25.00 20.14
N LYS A 2 29.34 -25.10 21.34
CA LYS A 2 29.02 -26.41 21.96
C LYS A 2 27.94 -27.26 21.23
N LYS A 3 27.00 -26.65 20.48
CA LYS A 3 26.01 -27.37 19.64
C LYS A 3 26.62 -27.97 18.35
N TYR A 4 27.68 -27.38 17.80
CA TYR A 4 28.33 -27.85 16.57
C TYR A 4 29.27 -29.04 16.79
N LEU A 5 29.76 -29.24 18.03
CA LEU A 5 30.58 -30.39 18.39
C LEU A 5 29.77 -31.71 18.46
N ALA A 6 28.45 -31.61 18.71
CA ALA A 6 27.57 -32.77 18.82
C ALA A 6 27.18 -33.36 17.45
N ILE A 7 27.04 -32.53 16.42
CA ILE A 7 26.74 -32.96 15.05
C ILE A 7 27.98 -33.57 14.39
N GLY A 8 29.17 -33.02 14.67
CA GLY A 8 30.45 -33.58 14.20
C GLY A 8 30.77 -34.98 14.77
N CYS A 9 30.24 -35.34 15.94
CA CYS A 9 30.44 -36.67 16.52
C CYS A 9 29.51 -37.75 15.92
N SER A 10 28.37 -37.37 15.35
CA SER A 10 27.40 -38.31 14.77
C SER A 10 27.82 -38.83 13.39
N LEU A 11 28.58 -38.04 12.62
CA LEU A 11 29.10 -38.42 11.29
C LEU A 11 30.31 -39.38 11.34
N LEU A 12 30.98 -39.51 12.49
CA LEU A 12 32.15 -40.39 12.66
C LEU A 12 31.79 -41.82 13.10
N LEU A 13 30.52 -42.12 13.39
CA LEU A 13 30.09 -43.43 13.93
C LEU A 13 29.44 -44.37 12.91
N PHE A 14 29.14 -43.94 11.69
CA PHE A 14 28.54 -44.78 10.65
C PHE A 14 29.29 -44.65 9.31
N GLY A 15 30.28 -45.52 9.09
CA GLY A 15 30.95 -45.61 7.78
C GLY A 15 32.36 -46.21 7.86
N GLY A 16 32.48 -47.47 8.24
CA GLY A 16 33.74 -48.21 8.14
C GLY A 16 34.03 -48.65 6.70
N VAL A 17 35.30 -48.49 6.30
CA VAL A 17 36.02 -49.18 5.19
C VAL A 17 35.55 -48.75 3.79
N THR A 18 36.28 -48.05 2.91
CA THR A 18 37.71 -48.03 2.52
C THR A 18 38.12 -46.62 2.07
N TYR A 19 39.17 -46.05 2.67
CA TYR A 19 39.80 -44.80 2.24
C TYR A 19 41.10 -45.14 1.51
N ALA A 20 41.20 -44.81 0.22
CA ALA A 20 42.47 -44.74 -0.49
C ALA A 20 42.47 -43.48 -1.35
N ALA A 21 43.29 -42.52 -0.91
CA ALA A 21 43.86 -41.39 -1.66
C ALA A 21 42.88 -40.42 -2.35
N THR A 22 42.57 -39.31 -1.69
CA THR A 22 42.91 -37.95 -2.15
C THR A 22 42.83 -37.00 -0.95
N THR A 23 43.86 -36.19 -0.77
CA THR A 23 43.96 -35.17 0.27
C THR A 23 43.40 -33.85 -0.27
N GLU A 24 42.10 -33.64 -0.18
CA GLU A 24 41.56 -32.27 -0.12
C GLU A 24 41.45 -31.86 1.35
N PRO A 25 41.82 -30.62 1.72
CA PRO A 25 41.64 -30.16 3.08
C PRO A 25 40.13 -30.06 3.36
N VAL A 26 39.69 -30.66 4.45
CA VAL A 26 38.32 -30.58 5.00
C VAL A 26 37.81 -29.13 5.13
N SER A 27 38.68 -28.11 5.06
CA SER A 27 38.30 -26.70 4.99
C SER A 27 37.54 -26.30 3.72
N LYS A 28 37.81 -26.93 2.55
CA LYS A 28 37.08 -26.62 1.30
C LYS A 28 35.65 -27.18 1.31
N LEU A 29 35.46 -28.39 1.85
CA LEU A 29 34.12 -29.00 2.01
C LEU A 29 33.26 -28.28 3.07
N VAL A 30 33.90 -27.60 4.02
CA VAL A 30 33.21 -26.76 5.03
C VAL A 30 32.94 -25.34 4.49
N HIS A 31 33.54 -24.90 3.38
CA HIS A 31 33.19 -23.62 2.74
C HIS A 31 32.09 -23.77 1.68
N SER A 32 32.01 -24.91 0.97
CA SER A 32 31.03 -25.11 -0.10
C SER A 32 29.64 -25.58 0.36
N VAL A 33 29.47 -25.94 1.64
CA VAL A 33 28.21 -26.51 2.17
C VAL A 33 27.48 -25.57 3.13
N PHE A 34 28.12 -24.47 3.55
CA PHE A 34 27.41 -23.40 4.25
C PHE A 34 27.16 -22.28 3.27
N GLU A 35 26.04 -22.37 2.53
CA GLU A 35 25.28 -21.14 2.31
C GLU A 35 25.26 -20.44 3.66
N ARG A 36 25.78 -19.20 3.74
CA ARG A 36 25.47 -18.33 4.87
C ARG A 36 23.96 -18.15 4.82
N THR A 37 23.25 -19.11 5.39
CA THR A 37 21.86 -18.98 5.78
C THR A 37 21.89 -17.79 6.70
N VAL A 38 21.32 -16.68 6.19
CA VAL A 38 21.13 -15.46 6.94
C VAL A 38 20.16 -15.85 8.06
N GLN A 39 20.70 -16.35 9.17
CA GLN A 39 19.95 -16.46 10.41
C GLN A 39 19.84 -15.06 10.94
N ALA A 40 18.66 -14.51 10.76
CA ALA A 40 18.37 -13.14 11.05
C ALA A 40 18.30 -12.89 12.55
N ASP A 41 19.35 -12.29 13.12
CA ASP A 41 19.37 -11.94 14.53
C ASP A 41 19.31 -10.43 14.79
N SER A 42 19.27 -9.55 13.78
CA SER A 42 19.23 -8.10 14.03
C SER A 42 18.06 -7.37 13.35
N MET A 43 17.17 -6.82 14.18
CA MET A 43 16.26 -5.76 13.72
C MET A 43 17.02 -4.51 13.24
N ASP A 44 18.30 -4.39 13.60
CA ASP A 44 19.17 -3.27 13.24
C ASP A 44 19.35 -3.17 11.71
N SER A 45 19.62 -4.28 11.02
CA SER A 45 19.75 -4.30 9.55
C SER A 45 18.43 -4.05 8.81
N LEU A 46 17.31 -4.22 9.49
CA LEU A 46 15.97 -3.90 8.99
C LEU A 46 15.53 -2.47 9.33
N SER A 47 16.35 -1.70 10.05
CA SER A 47 16.08 -0.30 10.33
C SER A 47 16.03 0.52 9.04
N THR A 48 15.09 1.47 9.00
CA THR A 48 14.95 2.46 7.92
C THR A 48 15.29 3.87 8.40
N GLU A 49 15.70 4.02 9.67
CA GLU A 49 16.11 5.29 10.24
C GLU A 49 17.44 5.76 9.61
N ASN A 50 17.46 6.97 9.06
CA ASN A 50 18.63 7.53 8.36
C ASN A 50 19.15 6.65 7.19
N LEU A 51 18.26 5.87 6.56
CA LEU A 51 18.59 5.04 5.42
C LEU A 51 19.09 5.92 4.25
N THR A 52 20.33 5.67 3.84
CA THR A 52 20.97 6.27 2.65
C THR A 52 21.73 5.19 1.89
N LEU A 53 22.19 5.49 0.67
CA LEU A 53 23.03 4.58 -0.10
C LEU A 53 24.49 5.04 -0.09
N LYS A 54 25.39 4.08 0.06
CA LYS A 54 26.83 4.28 -0.02
C LYS A 54 27.39 3.48 -1.19
N GLU A 55 28.14 4.12 -2.08
CA GLU A 55 28.85 3.44 -3.15
C GLU A 55 29.98 2.54 -2.61
N LEU A 56 30.04 1.32 -3.11
CA LEU A 56 31.08 0.33 -2.84
C LEU A 56 32.07 0.18 -3.99
N THR A 57 31.64 0.48 -5.22
CA THR A 57 32.53 0.35 -6.39
C THR A 57 33.74 1.26 -6.25
N THR A 58 34.91 0.76 -6.64
CA THR A 58 36.15 1.54 -6.58
C THR A 58 36.79 1.76 -7.95
N HIS A 59 36.40 0.98 -8.96
CA HIS A 59 36.97 0.95 -10.31
C HIS A 59 38.50 0.84 -10.36
N LYS A 60 39.14 0.31 -9.30
CA LYS A 60 40.62 0.20 -9.21
C LYS A 60 41.21 -0.62 -10.34
N THR A 61 40.46 -1.60 -10.84
CA THR A 61 40.88 -2.56 -11.87
C THR A 61 39.77 -2.78 -12.89
N SER A 62 39.08 -1.69 -13.29
CA SER A 62 38.03 -1.75 -14.31
C SER A 62 38.50 -2.47 -15.57
N ASN A 63 37.63 -3.24 -16.19
CA ASN A 63 37.97 -3.96 -17.42
C ASN A 63 38.38 -2.99 -18.54
N ASP A 64 39.53 -3.21 -19.16
CA ASP A 64 39.99 -2.40 -20.29
C ASP A 64 39.36 -2.92 -21.59
N TYR A 65 38.20 -2.36 -21.94
CA TYR A 65 37.51 -2.66 -23.19
C TYR A 65 38.14 -2.00 -24.44
N SER A 66 39.19 -1.18 -24.28
CA SER A 66 39.80 -0.46 -25.41
C SER A 66 40.48 -1.38 -26.41
N LYS A 67 40.86 -2.59 -25.99
CA LYS A 67 41.41 -3.64 -26.85
C LYS A 67 40.83 -5.00 -26.49
N LEU A 68 40.44 -5.76 -27.51
CA LEU A 68 40.06 -7.15 -27.37
C LEU A 68 41.31 -8.02 -27.10
N ILE A 69 42.44 -7.72 -27.77
CA ILE A 69 43.71 -8.45 -27.62
C ILE A 69 44.81 -7.56 -27.04
N LYS A 70 45.37 -7.98 -25.91
CA LYS A 70 46.56 -7.33 -25.33
C LYS A 70 47.82 -7.78 -26.05
N THR A 71 48.75 -6.84 -26.27
CA THR A 71 50.04 -7.11 -26.92
C THR A 71 50.94 -8.05 -26.13
N SER A 72 50.67 -8.29 -24.84
CA SER A 72 51.39 -9.26 -24.00
C SER A 72 51.21 -10.70 -24.47
N TYR A 73 50.16 -11.00 -25.24
CA TYR A 73 49.89 -12.33 -25.81
C TYR A 73 50.58 -12.57 -27.16
N ILE A 74 51.40 -11.63 -27.62
CA ILE A 74 51.98 -11.65 -28.95
C ILE A 74 53.50 -11.81 -28.84
N ASP A 75 54.03 -12.94 -29.31
CA ASP A 75 55.47 -13.13 -29.49
C ASP A 75 55.88 -12.64 -30.89
N PHE A 76 56.63 -11.53 -30.93
CA PHE A 76 57.11 -10.92 -32.17
C PHE A 76 57.96 -11.85 -33.04
N GLN A 77 58.67 -12.83 -32.46
CA GLN A 77 59.44 -13.81 -33.24
C GLN A 77 58.52 -14.80 -33.95
N VAL A 78 57.46 -15.25 -33.28
CA VAL A 78 56.46 -16.16 -33.85
C VAL A 78 55.63 -15.44 -34.91
N VAL A 79 55.19 -14.21 -34.63
CA VAL A 79 54.49 -13.36 -35.61
C VAL A 79 55.29 -13.21 -36.90
N LYS A 80 56.60 -12.94 -36.79
CA LYS A 80 57.47 -12.79 -37.96
C LYS A 80 57.56 -14.07 -38.81
N LYS A 81 57.50 -15.26 -38.19
CA LYS A 81 57.47 -16.56 -38.89
C LYS A 81 56.16 -16.75 -39.67
N HIS A 82 55.05 -16.20 -39.17
CA HIS A 82 53.70 -16.39 -39.70
C HIS A 82 53.10 -15.15 -40.39
N GLN A 83 53.90 -14.11 -40.67
CA GLN A 83 53.41 -12.82 -41.16
C GLN A 83 52.54 -12.93 -42.42
N GLU A 84 52.92 -13.78 -43.38
CA GLU A 84 52.12 -13.97 -44.61
C GLU A 84 50.73 -14.57 -44.32
N ALA A 85 50.65 -15.50 -43.36
CA ALA A 85 49.38 -16.08 -42.93
C ALA A 85 48.53 -15.05 -42.19
N ILE A 86 49.14 -14.28 -41.28
CA ILE A 86 48.49 -13.20 -40.53
C ILE A 86 47.90 -12.15 -41.48
N ASP A 87 48.66 -11.69 -42.47
CA ASP A 87 48.20 -10.68 -43.43
C ASP A 87 46.99 -11.17 -44.24
N LYS A 88 47.05 -12.42 -44.73
CA LYS A 88 45.95 -13.04 -45.51
C LYS A 88 44.69 -13.22 -44.67
N LEU A 89 44.82 -13.78 -43.47
CA LEU A 89 43.69 -14.00 -42.55
C LEU A 89 43.08 -12.68 -42.08
N THR A 90 43.91 -11.67 -41.80
CA THR A 90 43.46 -10.31 -41.45
C THR A 90 42.65 -9.69 -42.59
N GLN A 91 43.11 -9.83 -43.83
CA GLN A 91 42.38 -9.35 -44.99
C GLN A 91 41.06 -10.10 -45.18
N ARG A 92 41.06 -11.44 -45.03
CA ARG A 92 39.84 -12.27 -45.12
C ARG A 92 38.82 -11.88 -44.05
N LEU A 93 39.25 -11.66 -42.81
CA LEU A 93 38.38 -11.23 -41.70
C LEU A 93 37.73 -9.87 -41.99
N LYS A 94 38.49 -8.90 -42.48
CA LYS A 94 37.97 -7.58 -42.86
C LYS A 94 36.97 -7.62 -44.03
N GLN A 95 37.04 -8.64 -44.87
CA GLN A 95 36.15 -8.84 -46.02
C GLN A 95 34.95 -9.76 -45.73
N THR A 96 34.94 -10.42 -44.57
CA THR A 96 33.88 -11.38 -44.21
C THR A 96 32.76 -10.65 -43.47
N ASP A 97 31.54 -10.76 -43.97
CA ASP A 97 30.37 -10.21 -43.30
C ASP A 97 29.98 -11.06 -42.08
N PHE A 98 29.51 -10.42 -41.01
CA PHE A 98 29.04 -11.10 -39.80
C PHE A 98 27.98 -12.19 -40.10
N SER A 99 27.08 -11.92 -41.06
CA SER A 99 26.05 -12.88 -41.48
C SER A 99 26.63 -14.16 -42.09
N ALA A 100 27.82 -14.12 -42.69
CA ALA A 100 28.49 -15.29 -43.23
C ALA A 100 29.01 -16.22 -42.13
N ILE A 101 29.46 -15.64 -41.01
CA ILE A 101 29.85 -16.37 -39.81
C ILE A 101 28.62 -17.03 -39.17
N MET A 102 27.54 -16.25 -38.97
CA MET A 102 26.34 -16.74 -38.28
C MET A 102 25.61 -17.86 -39.03
N LYS A 103 25.59 -17.83 -40.37
CA LYS A 103 24.97 -18.90 -41.19
C LYS A 103 25.55 -20.29 -40.91
N THR A 104 26.81 -20.38 -40.49
CA THR A 104 27.44 -21.65 -40.15
C THR A 104 26.86 -22.29 -38.88
N PHE A 105 26.21 -21.49 -38.02
CA PHE A 105 25.57 -21.94 -36.77
C PHE A 105 24.04 -22.10 -36.89
N GLY A 106 23.52 -21.91 -38.10
CA GLY A 106 22.20 -22.34 -38.54
C GLY A 106 21.25 -21.22 -38.93
N ASN A 107 19.97 -21.57 -39.08
CA ASN A 107 18.96 -20.67 -39.64
C ASN A 107 18.33 -19.79 -38.55
N GLU A 108 18.25 -18.51 -38.85
CA GLU A 108 17.67 -17.46 -38.02
C GLU A 108 16.30 -17.86 -37.46
N LYS A 109 16.11 -17.64 -36.16
CA LYS A 109 14.77 -17.50 -35.57
C LYS A 109 14.54 -16.02 -35.28
N VAL A 110 13.61 -15.40 -36.01
CA VAL A 110 13.05 -14.10 -35.62
C VAL A 110 12.42 -14.31 -34.24
N GLY A 111 12.98 -13.67 -33.22
CA GLY A 111 12.41 -13.68 -31.88
C GLY A 111 11.12 -12.88 -31.85
N ILE A 112 10.21 -13.24 -30.93
CA ILE A 112 9.08 -12.37 -30.58
C ILE A 112 9.68 -11.13 -29.90
N ILE A 113 9.74 -10.01 -30.61
CA ILE A 113 9.99 -8.69 -30.01
C ILE A 113 8.73 -8.34 -29.20
N PRO A 114 8.83 -7.81 -27.96
CA PRO A 114 7.66 -7.39 -27.20
C PRO A 114 6.77 -6.45 -28.03
N GLU A 115 5.45 -6.63 -27.97
CA GLU A 115 4.45 -5.94 -28.82
C GLU A 115 4.50 -4.39 -28.77
N ASN A 116 5.26 -3.81 -27.85
CA ASN A 116 5.27 -2.37 -27.55
C ASN A 116 6.62 -1.67 -27.80
N ASP A 117 7.61 -2.33 -28.40
CA ASP A 117 8.90 -1.68 -28.70
C ASP A 117 8.89 -0.94 -30.05
N LYS A 118 9.52 0.25 -30.08
CA LYS A 118 9.58 1.21 -31.20
C LYS A 118 10.63 0.77 -32.24
N HIS A 119 11.52 -0.13 -31.86
CA HIS A 119 12.63 -0.58 -32.68
C HIS A 119 12.34 -1.96 -33.28
N THR A 120 12.34 -2.03 -34.61
CA THR A 120 12.37 -3.30 -35.33
C THR A 120 13.78 -3.85 -35.25
N GLY A 121 14.04 -4.81 -34.37
CA GLY A 121 15.36 -5.45 -34.23
C GLY A 121 15.91 -5.92 -35.59
N GLU A 122 17.22 -5.82 -35.77
CA GLU A 122 17.91 -6.35 -36.94
C GLU A 122 18.10 -7.89 -36.82
N THR A 123 18.41 -8.52 -37.95
CA THR A 123 18.80 -9.95 -37.97
C THR A 123 20.01 -10.18 -37.04
N TYR A 124 19.90 -11.15 -36.12
CA TYR A 124 20.92 -11.57 -35.12
C TYR A 124 21.07 -10.80 -33.79
N ASP A 125 20.22 -9.80 -33.49
CA ASP A 125 20.39 -8.97 -32.29
C ASP A 125 20.34 -9.76 -30.96
N ARG A 126 19.55 -10.86 -30.88
CA ARG A 126 19.45 -11.71 -29.67
C ARG A 126 20.72 -12.49 -29.32
N VAL A 127 21.70 -12.57 -30.21
CA VAL A 127 22.99 -13.21 -29.91
C VAL A 127 23.98 -12.19 -29.33
N GLY A 128 23.80 -10.89 -29.63
CA GLY A 128 24.57 -9.79 -29.02
C GLY A 128 26.07 -9.75 -29.41
N LEU A 129 26.47 -10.36 -30.53
CA LEU A 129 27.88 -10.54 -30.90
C LEU A 129 28.45 -9.51 -31.90
N ARG A 130 27.58 -8.73 -32.57
CA ARG A 130 27.98 -7.90 -33.72
C ARG A 130 29.02 -6.84 -33.37
N GLU A 131 28.89 -6.22 -32.21
CA GLU A 131 29.84 -5.23 -31.71
C GLU A 131 31.23 -5.86 -31.49
N THR A 132 31.28 -6.99 -30.78
CA THR A 132 32.52 -7.75 -30.56
C THR A 132 33.14 -8.22 -31.88
N TYR A 133 32.33 -8.68 -32.85
CA TYR A 133 32.83 -9.06 -34.17
C TYR A 133 33.49 -7.89 -34.87
N THR A 134 32.90 -6.70 -34.78
CA THR A 134 33.43 -5.48 -35.38
C THR A 134 34.76 -5.08 -34.73
N ARG A 135 34.88 -5.19 -33.39
CA ARG A 135 36.15 -5.03 -32.67
C ARG A 135 37.21 -6.02 -33.15
N LEU A 136 36.83 -7.30 -33.29
CA LEU A 136 37.72 -8.35 -33.80
C LEU A 136 38.21 -8.06 -35.23
N GLN A 137 37.37 -7.52 -36.11
CA GLN A 137 37.77 -7.12 -37.47
C GLN A 137 38.79 -5.96 -37.46
N GLN A 138 38.66 -5.03 -36.52
CA GLN A 138 39.61 -3.92 -36.36
C GLN A 138 40.95 -4.42 -35.83
N GLU A 139 40.93 -5.39 -34.92
CA GLU A 139 42.11 -5.96 -34.25
C GLU A 139 42.63 -7.26 -34.90
N GLY A 140 42.28 -7.53 -36.16
CA GLY A 140 42.59 -8.80 -36.81
C GLY A 140 44.09 -9.16 -36.77
N GLU A 141 44.98 -8.21 -37.01
CA GLU A 141 46.43 -8.45 -36.96
C GLU A 141 46.90 -8.88 -35.56
N GLN A 142 46.40 -8.21 -34.52
CA GLN A 142 46.69 -8.53 -33.13
C GLN A 142 46.11 -9.90 -32.75
N PHE A 143 44.87 -10.18 -33.16
CA PHE A 143 44.21 -11.46 -32.92
C PHE A 143 44.95 -12.63 -33.55
N PHE A 144 45.28 -12.56 -34.85
CA PHE A 144 46.01 -13.63 -35.52
C PHE A 144 47.45 -13.74 -34.99
N GLY A 145 48.07 -12.61 -34.60
CA GLY A 145 49.38 -12.64 -33.93
C GLY A 145 49.35 -13.39 -32.59
N ALA A 146 48.33 -13.16 -31.77
CA ALA A 146 48.11 -13.91 -30.53
C ALA A 146 47.77 -15.38 -30.81
N PHE A 147 46.96 -15.66 -31.83
CA PHE A 147 46.62 -17.02 -32.25
C PHE A 147 47.87 -17.84 -32.61
N PHE A 148 48.73 -17.33 -33.50
CA PHE A 148 49.95 -18.04 -33.86
C PHE A 148 50.97 -18.09 -32.72
N THR A 149 50.92 -17.14 -31.78
CA THR A 149 51.73 -17.23 -30.56
C THR A 149 51.29 -18.42 -29.69
N ALA A 150 49.98 -18.62 -29.52
CA ALA A 150 49.42 -19.75 -28.78
C ALA A 150 49.58 -21.10 -29.52
N PHE A 151 49.48 -21.07 -30.85
CA PHE A 151 49.57 -22.25 -31.70
C PHE A 151 50.69 -22.08 -32.75
N PRO A 152 51.98 -22.11 -32.34
CA PRO A 152 53.12 -21.77 -33.20
C PRO A 152 53.35 -22.75 -34.35
N GLU A 153 52.79 -23.95 -34.25
CA GLU A 153 52.85 -25.00 -35.27
C GLU A 153 51.60 -25.03 -36.17
N ALA A 154 50.58 -24.22 -35.89
CA ALA A 154 49.40 -24.14 -36.76
C ALA A 154 49.78 -23.56 -38.13
N THR A 155 49.15 -24.08 -39.17
CA THR A 155 49.32 -23.66 -40.56
C THR A 155 48.17 -22.77 -41.01
N LEU A 156 48.41 -22.02 -42.09
CA LEU A 156 47.35 -21.24 -42.74
C LEU A 156 46.17 -22.12 -43.19
N GLU A 157 46.46 -23.31 -43.73
CA GLU A 157 45.45 -24.25 -44.24
C GLU A 157 44.55 -24.76 -43.11
N GLU A 158 45.13 -25.18 -41.98
CA GLU A 158 44.37 -25.64 -40.80
C GLU A 158 43.41 -24.58 -40.25
N PHE A 159 43.81 -23.30 -40.26
CA PHE A 159 42.90 -22.22 -39.86
C PHE A 159 41.84 -21.94 -40.92
N GLU A 160 42.22 -21.90 -42.21
CA GLU A 160 41.32 -21.59 -43.33
C GLU A 160 40.17 -22.61 -43.44
N ASP A 161 40.44 -23.89 -43.15
CA ASP A 161 39.46 -24.99 -43.14
C ASP A 161 38.35 -24.79 -42.11
N HIS A 162 38.63 -24.06 -41.02
CA HIS A 162 37.71 -23.80 -39.91
C HIS A 162 37.54 -22.30 -39.63
N PHE A 163 37.73 -21.46 -40.64
CA PHE A 163 37.79 -20.01 -40.46
C PHE A 163 36.52 -19.44 -39.80
N ASN A 164 35.33 -19.83 -40.26
CA ASN A 164 34.08 -19.28 -39.72
C ASN A 164 33.84 -19.73 -38.27
N GLU A 165 34.19 -20.98 -37.97
CA GLU A 165 34.08 -21.61 -36.66
C GLU A 165 34.97 -20.93 -35.63
N LEU A 166 36.25 -20.77 -35.94
CA LEU A 166 37.24 -20.18 -35.05
C LEU A 166 36.96 -18.70 -34.80
N ILE A 167 36.57 -17.96 -35.85
CA ILE A 167 36.18 -16.55 -35.73
C ILE A 167 34.89 -16.41 -34.91
N PHE A 168 33.92 -17.31 -35.07
CA PHE A 168 32.73 -17.32 -34.21
C PHE A 168 33.10 -17.56 -32.75
N VAL A 169 33.92 -18.57 -32.45
CA VAL A 169 34.32 -18.89 -31.06
C VAL A 169 35.05 -17.72 -30.42
N ALA A 170 35.99 -17.10 -31.14
CA ALA A 170 36.68 -15.90 -30.67
C ALA A 170 35.71 -14.76 -30.37
N THR A 171 34.73 -14.54 -31.25
CA THR A 171 33.70 -13.51 -31.06
C THR A 171 32.78 -13.83 -29.87
N TYR A 172 32.36 -15.08 -29.74
CA TYR A 172 31.45 -15.53 -28.67
C TYR A 172 32.12 -15.43 -27.30
N LEU A 173 33.35 -15.95 -27.16
CA LEU A 173 34.11 -15.84 -25.92
C LEU A 173 34.49 -14.40 -25.62
N GLY A 174 34.92 -13.63 -26.64
CA GLY A 174 35.24 -12.21 -26.50
C GLY A 174 34.03 -11.29 -26.22
N LYS A 175 32.79 -11.80 -26.21
CA LYS A 175 31.61 -11.08 -25.71
C LYS A 175 31.27 -11.52 -24.30
N TRP A 176 31.10 -12.82 -24.10
CA TRP A 176 30.50 -13.38 -22.88
C TRP A 176 31.49 -13.79 -21.79
N TYR A 177 32.80 -13.75 -22.10
CA TYR A 177 33.90 -14.09 -21.19
C TYR A 177 34.98 -13.00 -21.23
N ASP A 178 34.67 -11.81 -21.76
CA ASP A 178 35.56 -10.65 -21.74
C ASP A 178 35.57 -10.06 -20.33
N ILE A 179 36.17 -10.81 -19.40
CA ILE A 179 36.22 -10.57 -17.97
C ILE A 179 37.70 -10.58 -17.58
N GLN A 180 38.27 -9.42 -17.36
CA GLN A 180 39.59 -9.22 -16.83
C GLN A 180 39.76 -9.82 -15.43
N ILE A 181 40.76 -10.70 -15.31
CA ILE A 181 41.17 -11.39 -14.10
C ILE A 181 42.69 -11.28 -14.02
N GLY A 182 43.20 -10.58 -13.00
CA GLY A 182 44.63 -10.27 -12.91
C GLY A 182 45.09 -9.38 -14.06
N GLU A 183 46.12 -9.80 -14.81
CA GLU A 183 46.65 -9.08 -16.00
C GLU A 183 46.00 -9.53 -17.32
N ALA A 184 45.21 -10.59 -17.29
CA ALA A 184 44.62 -11.28 -18.44
C ALA A 184 43.08 -11.12 -18.50
N SER A 185 42.45 -11.47 -19.62
CA SER A 185 40.99 -11.66 -19.68
C SER A 185 40.64 -13.14 -19.68
N LEU A 186 39.52 -13.52 -19.09
CA LEU A 186 39.07 -14.90 -18.99
C LEU A 186 38.99 -15.54 -20.38
N TRP A 187 38.46 -14.83 -21.39
CA TRP A 187 38.39 -15.34 -22.74
C TRP A 187 39.78 -15.56 -23.37
N THR A 188 40.78 -14.72 -23.10
CA THR A 188 42.15 -14.93 -23.62
C THR A 188 42.83 -16.11 -22.94
N LEU A 189 42.62 -16.29 -21.63
CA LEU A 189 43.07 -17.48 -20.90
C LEU A 189 42.40 -18.74 -21.44
N MET A 190 41.09 -18.69 -21.71
CA MET A 190 40.36 -19.83 -22.26
C MET A 190 40.76 -20.15 -23.70
N TYR A 191 40.96 -19.13 -24.54
CA TYR A 191 41.17 -19.31 -25.97
C TYR A 191 42.64 -19.55 -26.34
N PHE A 192 43.59 -18.85 -25.71
CA PHE A 192 45.01 -18.90 -26.04
C PHE A 192 45.86 -19.69 -25.04
N ASP A 193 45.42 -19.83 -23.78
CA ASP A 193 46.19 -20.45 -22.69
C ASP A 193 45.40 -21.56 -21.95
N GLY A 194 44.61 -22.32 -22.72
CA GLY A 194 43.69 -23.32 -22.19
C GLY A 194 44.36 -24.62 -21.70
N GLU A 195 45.70 -24.71 -21.68
CA GLU A 195 46.42 -25.95 -21.30
C GLU A 195 46.03 -26.43 -19.90
N ASN A 196 45.93 -25.50 -18.95
CA ASN A 196 45.52 -25.76 -17.57
C ASN A 196 44.04 -26.12 -17.42
N LEU A 197 43.27 -26.01 -18.52
CA LEU A 197 41.86 -26.37 -18.60
C LEU A 197 41.65 -27.73 -19.31
N THR A 198 42.71 -28.48 -19.61
CA THR A 198 42.63 -29.80 -20.26
C THR A 198 43.25 -30.90 -19.37
N GLU A 199 42.65 -32.11 -19.34
CA GLU A 199 43.11 -33.24 -18.50
C GLU A 199 44.55 -33.66 -18.82
N ASP A 200 44.97 -33.47 -20.08
CA ASP A 200 46.28 -33.89 -20.58
C ASP A 200 47.29 -32.72 -20.70
N ASN A 201 46.92 -31.50 -20.29
CA ASN A 201 47.68 -30.26 -20.55
C ASN A 201 48.07 -30.08 -22.04
N LYS A 202 47.15 -30.39 -22.95
CA LYS A 202 47.34 -30.27 -24.40
C LYS A 202 46.28 -29.35 -24.98
N TRP A 203 46.63 -28.09 -25.15
CA TRP A 203 45.80 -27.09 -25.80
C TRP A 203 46.13 -27.01 -27.29
N GLN A 204 45.17 -27.36 -28.16
CA GLN A 204 45.35 -27.39 -29.61
C GLN A 204 44.17 -26.74 -30.33
N ILE A 205 44.36 -26.43 -31.62
CA ILE A 205 43.32 -25.84 -32.47
C ILE A 205 42.04 -26.71 -32.51
N ASP A 206 42.19 -28.04 -32.47
CA ASP A 206 41.08 -29.00 -32.44
C ASP A 206 40.15 -28.81 -31.24
N ASN A 207 40.65 -28.31 -30.10
CA ASN A 207 39.81 -28.00 -28.94
C ASN A 207 38.86 -26.84 -29.24
N LEU A 208 39.35 -25.81 -29.94
CA LEU A 208 38.54 -24.66 -30.36
C LEU A 208 37.52 -25.05 -31.44
N VAL A 209 37.92 -25.90 -32.39
CA VAL A 209 37.01 -26.45 -33.40
C VAL A 209 35.93 -27.32 -32.76
N LEU A 210 36.29 -28.17 -31.80
CA LEU A 210 35.33 -28.99 -31.06
C LEU A 210 34.31 -28.12 -30.31
N LEU A 211 34.75 -27.02 -29.69
CA LEU A 211 33.84 -26.08 -29.05
C LEU A 211 32.86 -25.47 -30.04
N ALA A 212 33.34 -25.05 -31.22
CA ALA A 212 32.47 -24.54 -32.28
C ALA A 212 31.42 -25.59 -32.68
N GLU A 213 31.83 -26.84 -32.90
CA GLU A 213 30.91 -27.94 -33.24
C GLU A 213 29.89 -28.23 -32.13
N GLU A 214 30.28 -28.11 -30.87
CA GLU A 214 29.37 -28.26 -29.74
C GLU A 214 28.32 -27.13 -29.67
N LEU A 215 28.73 -25.88 -29.92
CA LEU A 215 27.81 -24.74 -29.99
C LEU A 215 26.87 -24.84 -31.21
N LYS A 216 27.32 -25.42 -32.32
CA LYS A 216 26.48 -25.69 -33.51
C LYS A 216 25.44 -26.80 -33.29
N LYS A 217 25.72 -27.76 -32.40
CA LYS A 217 24.94 -29.00 -32.26
C LYS A 217 23.45 -28.74 -31.95
N ASP A 218 23.17 -27.68 -31.20
CA ASP A 218 21.82 -27.27 -30.83
C ASP A 218 21.32 -26.07 -31.67
N ASN A 219 21.94 -25.86 -32.85
CA ASN A 219 21.60 -24.81 -33.82
C ASN A 219 21.63 -23.42 -33.16
N TYR A 220 20.80 -22.50 -33.64
CA TYR A 220 20.68 -21.13 -33.18
C TYR A 220 20.29 -20.98 -31.69
N GLU A 221 19.73 -22.00 -31.05
CA GLU A 221 19.21 -21.89 -29.67
C GLU A 221 20.36 -21.81 -28.65
N ALA A 222 21.40 -22.63 -28.78
CA ALA A 222 22.52 -22.65 -27.84
C ALA A 222 23.31 -21.34 -27.80
N ILE A 223 23.29 -20.59 -28.91
CA ILE A 223 24.07 -19.36 -29.05
C ILE A 223 23.27 -18.09 -28.67
N LEU A 224 21.98 -18.22 -28.34
CA LEU A 224 21.22 -17.09 -27.80
C LEU A 224 21.86 -16.57 -26.52
N SER A 225 21.88 -15.24 -26.35
CA SER A 225 22.45 -14.59 -25.18
C SER A 225 21.89 -15.11 -23.85
N LYS A 226 20.59 -15.40 -23.76
CA LYS A 226 19.96 -16.00 -22.56
C LYS A 226 20.50 -17.37 -22.17
N ASN A 227 21.18 -18.05 -23.09
CA ASN A 227 21.64 -19.42 -22.93
C ASN A 227 23.15 -19.51 -22.65
N VAL A 228 23.86 -18.39 -22.48
CA VAL A 228 25.32 -18.38 -22.26
C VAL A 228 25.78 -19.31 -21.12
N GLY A 229 25.12 -19.25 -19.96
CA GLY A 229 25.42 -20.15 -18.85
C GLY A 229 25.12 -21.63 -19.16
N ASN A 230 24.04 -21.91 -19.88
CA ASN A 230 23.67 -23.26 -20.31
C ASN A 230 24.64 -23.81 -21.37
N ALA A 231 25.03 -22.97 -22.33
CA ALA A 231 25.99 -23.30 -23.38
C ALA A 231 27.33 -23.67 -22.75
N PHE A 232 27.81 -22.90 -21.78
CA PHE A 232 29.00 -23.24 -21.00
C PHE A 232 28.89 -24.65 -20.42
N LYS A 233 27.85 -24.90 -19.61
CA LYS A 233 27.60 -26.17 -18.91
C LYS A 233 27.49 -27.39 -19.84
N ASN A 234 27.06 -27.19 -21.08
CA ASN A 234 26.82 -28.27 -22.03
C ASN A 234 28.03 -28.57 -22.94
N THR A 235 28.98 -27.63 -23.06
CA THR A 235 30.21 -27.82 -23.84
C THR A 235 31.25 -28.64 -23.08
N LYS A 236 31.81 -29.66 -23.71
CA LYS A 236 32.81 -30.54 -23.09
C LYS A 236 34.18 -29.89 -22.99
N VAL A 237 34.48 -28.93 -23.86
CA VAL A 237 35.81 -28.29 -23.92
C VAL A 237 36.18 -27.56 -22.63
N TYR A 238 35.20 -26.95 -21.94
CA TYR A 238 35.48 -26.21 -20.69
C TYR A 238 34.75 -26.74 -19.46
N SER A 239 33.46 -27.12 -19.55
CA SER A 239 32.69 -27.51 -18.36
C SER A 239 33.01 -28.92 -17.85
N LYS A 240 33.28 -29.89 -18.75
CA LYS A 240 33.59 -31.27 -18.35
C LYS A 240 34.99 -31.43 -17.77
N PHE A 241 35.94 -30.60 -18.20
CA PHE A 241 37.32 -30.63 -17.71
C PHE A 241 37.47 -29.98 -16.33
N THR A 242 36.71 -28.92 -16.06
CA THR A 242 36.75 -28.25 -14.75
C THR A 242 35.80 -28.85 -13.73
N GLY A 243 34.72 -29.50 -14.19
CA GLY A 243 33.61 -29.92 -13.33
C GLY A 243 32.85 -28.74 -12.72
N LYS A 244 33.02 -27.53 -13.27
CA LYS A 244 32.61 -26.25 -12.69
C LYS A 244 31.48 -25.60 -13.50
N ALA A 245 30.57 -24.94 -12.81
CA ALA A 245 29.63 -23.97 -13.37
C ALA A 245 30.36 -22.68 -13.77
N TYR A 246 29.67 -21.80 -14.52
CA TYR A 246 30.24 -20.54 -15.02
C TYR A 246 30.88 -19.68 -13.91
N TYR A 247 30.18 -19.52 -12.78
CA TYR A 247 30.70 -18.75 -11.64
C TYR A 247 31.89 -19.44 -10.96
N GLU A 248 31.87 -20.77 -10.85
CA GLU A 248 32.97 -21.55 -10.26
C GLU A 248 34.24 -21.50 -11.13
N LEU A 249 34.09 -21.38 -12.46
CA LEU A 249 35.21 -21.14 -13.37
C LEU A 249 35.87 -19.78 -13.07
N ILE A 250 35.06 -18.73 -12.91
CA ILE A 250 35.54 -17.39 -12.57
C ILE A 250 36.27 -17.42 -11.23
N GLU A 251 35.67 -18.04 -10.20
CA GLU A 251 36.31 -18.22 -8.89
C GLU A 251 37.68 -18.89 -9.00
N TRP A 252 37.77 -19.98 -9.78
CA TRP A 252 39.03 -20.70 -9.99
C TRP A 252 40.11 -19.82 -10.61
N PHE A 253 39.77 -19.02 -11.61
CA PHE A 253 40.72 -18.09 -12.23
C PHE A 253 41.08 -16.91 -11.32
N ILE A 254 40.14 -16.38 -10.53
CA ILE A 254 40.44 -15.35 -9.53
C ILE A 254 41.43 -15.90 -8.50
N GLU A 255 41.18 -17.09 -7.95
CA GLU A 255 42.10 -17.74 -7.00
C GLU A 255 43.48 -17.94 -7.63
N LYS A 256 43.53 -18.43 -8.88
CA LYS A 256 44.78 -18.72 -9.58
C LYS A 256 45.60 -17.47 -9.90
N GLU A 257 44.98 -16.46 -10.51
CA GLU A 257 45.67 -15.29 -11.06
C GLU A 257 45.89 -14.19 -10.01
N THR A 258 45.03 -14.12 -8.98
CA THR A 258 45.08 -13.04 -7.96
C THR A 258 45.37 -13.54 -6.54
N GLY A 259 45.20 -14.84 -6.27
CA GLY A 259 45.29 -15.41 -4.92
C GLY A 259 44.12 -15.06 -4.00
N SER A 260 43.13 -14.29 -4.47
CA SER A 260 41.96 -13.89 -3.69
C SER A 260 40.91 -15.00 -3.63
N THR A 261 40.30 -15.16 -2.45
CA THR A 261 39.09 -15.96 -2.23
C THR A 261 37.90 -15.09 -1.80
N ASP A 262 38.11 -13.77 -1.75
CA ASP A 262 37.05 -12.79 -1.49
C ASP A 262 36.50 -12.26 -2.82
N TYR A 263 35.58 -13.04 -3.38
CA TYR A 263 34.97 -12.78 -4.67
C TYR A 263 34.06 -11.55 -4.68
N SER A 264 33.49 -11.19 -3.52
CA SER A 264 32.67 -9.97 -3.41
C SER A 264 33.54 -8.73 -3.53
N SER A 265 34.66 -8.69 -2.78
CA SER A 265 35.65 -7.61 -2.92
C SER A 265 36.21 -7.50 -4.33
N TRP A 266 36.52 -8.65 -4.97
CA TRP A 266 36.91 -8.66 -6.37
C TRP A 266 35.83 -8.05 -7.28
N PHE A 267 34.57 -8.45 -7.11
CA PHE A 267 33.46 -7.92 -7.90
C PHE A 267 33.30 -6.40 -7.72
N TYR A 268 33.43 -5.87 -6.49
CA TYR A 268 33.36 -4.43 -6.22
C TYR A 268 34.49 -3.61 -6.87
N ASP A 269 35.69 -4.18 -6.98
CA ASP A 269 36.82 -3.50 -7.64
C ASP A 269 36.74 -3.57 -9.19
N TYR A 270 35.97 -4.55 -9.69
CA TYR A 270 35.99 -4.97 -11.09
C TYR A 270 34.75 -4.57 -11.91
N PHE A 271 33.56 -4.62 -11.31
CA PHE A 271 32.30 -4.32 -11.99
C PHE A 271 32.31 -2.89 -12.56
N ASN A 272 31.92 -2.76 -13.82
CA ASN A 272 31.99 -1.50 -14.56
C ASN A 272 30.75 -0.61 -14.39
N GLY A 273 29.68 -1.12 -13.78
CA GLY A 273 28.57 -0.31 -13.28
C GLY A 273 28.80 0.16 -11.83
N VAL A 274 27.75 0.61 -11.17
CA VAL A 274 27.82 1.13 -9.80
C VAL A 274 27.16 0.16 -8.83
N ILE A 275 27.85 -0.15 -7.74
CA ILE A 275 27.33 -0.96 -6.64
C ILE A 275 27.18 -0.04 -5.45
N LYS A 276 25.98 -0.01 -4.89
CA LYS A 276 25.70 0.69 -3.64
C LYS A 276 25.26 -0.30 -2.58
N ILE A 277 25.46 0.06 -1.33
CA ILE A 277 24.96 -0.66 -0.16
C ILE A 277 24.15 0.31 0.68
N ASP A 278 23.05 -0.16 1.26
CA ASP A 278 22.33 0.65 2.23
C ASP A 278 23.16 0.85 3.51
N THR A 279 23.08 2.03 4.11
CA THR A 279 23.91 2.40 5.27
C THR A 279 23.49 1.77 6.60
N THR A 280 22.34 1.08 6.63
CA THR A 280 21.79 0.45 7.84
C THR A 280 22.19 -1.03 7.96
N LEU A 281 22.63 -1.64 6.86
CA LEU A 281 23.08 -3.03 6.82
C LEU A 281 24.33 -3.21 7.69
N THR A 282 24.23 -4.08 8.70
CA THR A 282 25.34 -4.37 9.61
C THR A 282 26.42 -5.21 8.92
N LYS A 283 27.62 -5.25 9.50
CA LYS A 283 28.72 -6.05 8.97
C LYS A 283 28.44 -7.55 9.06
N GLU A 284 27.74 -7.95 10.12
CA GLU A 284 27.38 -9.34 10.42
C GLU A 284 26.34 -9.87 9.42
N ASP A 285 25.37 -9.03 9.04
CA ASP A 285 24.28 -9.39 8.12
C ASP A 285 24.65 -9.15 6.65
N ASN A 286 25.73 -8.41 6.38
CA ASN A 286 26.24 -8.26 5.02
C ASN A 286 26.88 -9.58 4.54
N VAL A 287 26.14 -10.30 3.69
CA VAL A 287 26.62 -11.53 3.05
C VAL A 287 27.57 -11.27 1.88
N GLY A 288 27.60 -10.07 1.32
CA GLY A 288 28.35 -9.73 0.12
C GLY A 288 27.69 -10.22 -1.18
N ILE A 289 27.93 -9.49 -2.27
CA ILE A 289 27.24 -9.68 -3.55
C ILE A 289 27.45 -11.06 -4.17
N TRP A 290 28.63 -11.66 -4.00
CA TRP A 290 28.95 -12.96 -4.59
C TRP A 290 28.25 -14.13 -3.88
N ASN A 291 27.80 -13.91 -2.63
CA ASN A 291 27.07 -14.90 -1.83
C ASN A 291 25.54 -14.76 -1.99
N ARG A 292 25.10 -14.05 -3.03
CA ARG A 292 23.68 -13.93 -3.38
C ARG A 292 23.15 -15.18 -4.10
N ASN A 293 21.84 -15.26 -4.25
CA ASN A 293 21.12 -16.45 -4.73
C ASN A 293 21.49 -16.84 -6.18
N GLN A 294 21.00 -17.99 -6.63
CA GLN A 294 21.29 -18.51 -7.95
C GLN A 294 20.87 -17.55 -9.08
N GLU A 295 19.81 -16.76 -8.90
CA GLU A 295 19.35 -15.80 -9.92
C GLU A 295 20.38 -14.67 -10.13
N PHE A 296 21.10 -14.21 -9.08
CA PHE A 296 22.26 -13.34 -9.29
C PHE A 296 23.36 -14.05 -10.10
N LYS A 297 23.70 -15.30 -9.73
CA LYS A 297 24.77 -16.09 -10.38
C LYS A 297 24.48 -16.37 -11.85
N ASP A 298 23.22 -16.62 -12.20
CA ASP A 298 22.77 -16.87 -13.57
C ASP A 298 22.93 -15.62 -14.47
N ASN A 299 23.01 -14.43 -13.87
CA ASN A 299 23.19 -13.17 -14.58
C ASN A 299 24.64 -12.68 -14.65
N LEU A 300 25.60 -13.38 -14.04
CA LEU A 300 27.02 -13.01 -14.06
C LEU A 300 27.60 -12.77 -15.47
N PRO A 301 27.27 -13.55 -16.52
CA PRO A 301 27.79 -13.28 -17.86
C PRO A 301 27.42 -11.89 -18.39
N TYR A 302 26.26 -11.36 -17.99
CA TYR A 302 25.79 -10.03 -18.39
C TYR A 302 26.40 -8.97 -17.48
N LEU A 303 26.40 -9.20 -16.16
CA LEU A 303 26.93 -8.25 -15.17
C LEU A 303 28.45 -8.01 -15.32
N LEU A 304 29.23 -9.05 -15.61
CA LEU A 304 30.68 -8.95 -15.70
C LEU A 304 31.19 -8.45 -17.06
N THR A 305 30.30 -8.34 -18.06
CA THR A 305 30.65 -7.91 -19.43
C THR A 305 30.18 -6.49 -19.77
N GLN A 306 29.80 -5.72 -18.75
CA GLN A 306 29.44 -4.30 -18.87
C GLN A 306 30.67 -3.47 -19.28
N THR A 307 30.46 -2.46 -20.13
CA THR A 307 31.53 -1.56 -20.59
C THR A 307 31.85 -0.48 -19.54
N PRO A 308 33.05 0.15 -19.58
CA PRO A 308 33.44 1.15 -18.59
C PRO A 308 32.53 2.37 -18.64
N GLY A 309 32.10 2.84 -17.47
CA GLY A 309 31.12 3.93 -17.37
C GLY A 309 29.67 3.47 -17.53
N SER A 310 29.41 2.18 -17.30
CA SER A 310 28.08 1.62 -17.43
C SER A 310 27.08 2.31 -16.50
N THR A 311 25.86 2.52 -17.00
CA THR A 311 24.75 3.08 -16.21
C THR A 311 24.05 2.04 -15.33
N LEU A 312 24.49 0.78 -15.32
CA LEU A 312 23.86 -0.26 -14.51
C LEU A 312 24.19 -0.10 -13.02
N ASN A 313 23.14 -0.05 -12.20
CA ASN A 313 23.25 -0.03 -10.74
C ASN A 313 22.84 -1.36 -10.11
N ILE A 314 23.62 -1.81 -9.13
CA ILE A 314 23.26 -2.90 -8.23
C ILE A 314 23.24 -2.36 -6.80
N ILE A 315 22.16 -2.61 -6.06
CA ILE A 315 22.02 -2.09 -4.70
C ILE A 315 21.83 -3.25 -3.73
N GLU A 316 22.75 -3.35 -2.79
CA GLU A 316 22.76 -4.34 -1.74
C GLU A 316 22.06 -3.84 -0.50
N SER A 317 21.14 -4.65 -0.01
CA SER A 317 20.43 -4.43 1.24
C SER A 317 20.29 -5.75 2.01
N TYR A 318 19.71 -5.67 3.21
CA TYR A 318 19.44 -6.83 4.04
C TYR A 318 18.57 -7.82 3.27
N ARG A 319 19.16 -8.95 2.85
CA ARG A 319 18.54 -10.01 2.04
C ARG A 319 17.95 -9.60 0.69
N LEU A 320 17.97 -8.32 0.37
CA LEU A 320 17.49 -7.72 -0.87
C LEU A 320 18.68 -7.36 -1.77
N LEU A 321 18.53 -7.62 -3.06
CA LEU A 321 19.40 -7.16 -4.12
C LEU A 321 18.55 -6.46 -5.18
N ILE A 322 18.83 -5.21 -5.49
CA ILE A 322 18.13 -4.45 -6.53
C ILE A 322 19.02 -4.34 -7.76
N MET A 323 18.48 -4.64 -8.94
CA MET A 323 19.14 -4.42 -10.23
C MET A 323 18.35 -3.36 -11.00
N THR A 324 18.99 -2.26 -11.38
CA THR A 324 18.27 -1.11 -11.94
C THR A 324 19.14 -0.20 -12.81
N SER A 325 18.49 0.66 -13.60
CA SER A 325 19.12 1.80 -14.25
C SER A 325 19.70 2.78 -13.23
N GLY A 326 20.84 3.38 -13.57
CA GLY A 326 21.47 4.48 -12.85
C GLY A 326 20.84 5.85 -13.12
N LYS A 327 19.86 5.94 -14.02
CA LYS A 327 19.02 7.13 -14.23
C LYS A 327 17.87 7.23 -13.24
N GLU A 328 17.55 6.14 -12.53
CA GLU A 328 16.51 6.12 -11.52
C GLU A 328 16.82 7.09 -10.38
N LYS A 329 15.76 7.68 -9.83
CA LYS A 329 15.91 8.58 -8.69
C LYS A 329 16.27 7.76 -7.46
N GLU A 330 17.33 8.17 -6.77
CA GLU A 330 17.78 7.48 -5.57
C GLU A 330 16.70 7.41 -4.48
N GLU A 331 15.86 8.44 -4.36
CA GLU A 331 14.75 8.45 -3.38
C GLU A 331 13.69 7.38 -3.68
N ASP A 332 13.40 7.13 -4.95
CA ASP A 332 12.42 6.11 -5.37
C ASP A 332 12.93 4.71 -4.99
N ILE A 333 14.24 4.48 -5.17
CA ILE A 333 14.89 3.23 -4.74
C ILE A 333 14.94 3.11 -3.21
N LEU A 334 15.25 4.19 -2.50
CA LEU A 334 15.22 4.20 -1.04
C LEU A 334 13.82 3.87 -0.51
N ASN A 335 12.75 4.38 -1.13
CA ASN A 335 11.37 4.05 -0.79
C ASN A 335 11.04 2.57 -1.01
N ALA A 336 11.56 1.96 -2.07
CA ALA A 336 11.45 0.52 -2.30
C ALA A 336 12.13 -0.29 -1.20
N ILE A 337 13.37 0.07 -0.82
CA ILE A 337 14.10 -0.56 0.28
C ILE A 337 13.32 -0.40 1.60
N ARG A 338 12.83 0.80 1.90
CA ARG A 338 12.03 1.08 3.10
C ARG A 338 10.80 0.19 3.18
N THR A 339 10.06 0.08 2.08
CA THR A 339 8.85 -0.75 2.00
C THR A 339 9.14 -2.20 2.35
N ILE A 340 10.15 -2.80 1.72
CA ILE A 340 10.51 -4.20 1.93
C ILE A 340 11.01 -4.44 3.36
N LYS A 341 11.94 -3.59 3.84
CA LYS A 341 12.48 -3.70 5.19
C LYS A 341 11.42 -3.53 6.27
N ASN A 342 10.55 -2.52 6.14
CA ASN A 342 9.49 -2.27 7.11
C ASN A 342 8.52 -3.45 7.17
N GLN A 343 8.15 -4.03 6.01
CA GLN A 343 7.28 -5.20 5.97
C GLN A 343 7.91 -6.43 6.63
N GLU A 344 9.16 -6.73 6.31
CA GLU A 344 9.89 -7.83 6.96
C GLU A 344 10.01 -7.59 8.47
N ALA A 345 10.37 -6.38 8.89
CA ALA A 345 10.48 -6.00 10.29
C ALA A 345 9.16 -6.17 11.05
N PHE A 346 8.03 -5.89 10.42
CA PHE A 346 6.71 -6.06 11.00
C PHE A 346 6.41 -7.54 11.30
N PHE A 347 6.66 -8.45 10.35
CA PHE A 347 6.51 -9.89 10.61
C PHE A 347 7.47 -10.38 11.69
N TYR A 348 8.71 -9.89 11.73
CA TYR A 348 9.67 -10.25 12.78
C TYR A 348 9.24 -9.85 14.20
N ARG A 349 8.52 -8.73 14.33
CA ARG A 349 8.00 -8.27 15.61
C ARG A 349 6.70 -8.96 16.01
N THR A 350 5.90 -9.39 15.03
CA THR A 350 4.51 -9.84 15.26
C THR A 350 4.28 -11.33 15.09
N TYR A 351 5.24 -12.07 14.52
CA TYR A 351 5.15 -13.52 14.30
C TYR A 351 6.24 -14.26 15.09
N ASP A 352 5.83 -15.29 15.84
CA ASP A 352 6.74 -15.97 16.77
C ASP A 352 7.82 -16.83 16.07
N HIS A 353 7.56 -17.26 14.84
CA HIS A 353 8.43 -18.18 14.09
C HIS A 353 9.32 -17.47 13.06
N LYS A 354 10.33 -16.74 13.53
CA LYS A 354 11.25 -15.95 12.68
C LYS A 354 11.94 -16.75 11.57
N GLU A 355 12.37 -17.98 11.84
CA GLU A 355 12.96 -18.85 10.81
C GLU A 355 11.98 -19.15 9.65
N GLU A 356 10.67 -19.17 9.90
CA GLU A 356 9.68 -19.32 8.82
C GLU A 356 9.59 -18.04 7.97
N VAL A 357 9.67 -16.87 8.60
CA VAL A 357 9.76 -15.58 7.87
C VAL A 357 10.99 -15.63 6.97
N ASP A 358 12.12 -16.09 7.52
CA ASP A 358 13.35 -16.25 6.77
C ASP A 358 13.19 -17.18 5.57
N ASN A 359 12.67 -18.37 5.78
CA ASN A 359 12.50 -19.34 4.69
C ASN A 359 11.48 -18.87 3.65
N SER A 360 10.52 -18.03 4.04
CA SER A 360 9.48 -17.52 3.13
C SER A 360 10.01 -16.48 2.14
N ILE A 361 10.82 -15.52 2.62
CA ILE A 361 11.40 -14.44 1.81
C ILE A 361 12.65 -14.92 1.07
N GLY A 362 13.52 -15.68 1.74
CA GLY A 362 14.83 -16.07 1.20
C GLY A 362 15.73 -14.85 0.95
N GLN A 363 16.48 -14.87 -0.16
CA GLN A 363 17.14 -13.68 -0.68
C GLN A 363 16.32 -13.16 -1.86
N LEU A 364 15.83 -11.93 -1.74
CA LEU A 364 14.93 -11.30 -2.69
C LEU A 364 15.70 -10.50 -3.73
N ILE A 365 15.40 -10.71 -5.01
CA ILE A 365 15.86 -9.81 -6.08
C ILE A 365 14.71 -8.91 -6.52
N LEU A 366 14.95 -7.61 -6.52
CA LEU A 366 14.04 -6.64 -7.12
C LEU A 366 14.63 -6.17 -8.46
N TRP A 367 13.92 -6.47 -9.55
CA TRP A 367 14.20 -5.96 -10.88
C TRP A 367 13.51 -4.60 -11.02
N GLY A 368 14.30 -3.55 -11.21
CA GLY A 368 13.81 -2.18 -11.38
C GLY A 368 12.95 -2.03 -12.65
N PRO A 369 12.28 -0.87 -12.81
CA PRO A 369 11.42 -0.57 -13.95
C PRO A 369 12.11 -0.80 -15.29
N ASN A 370 11.46 -1.55 -16.19
CA ASN A 370 12.01 -1.93 -17.48
C ASN A 370 11.37 -1.17 -18.65
N GLU A 371 11.53 0.15 -18.67
CA GLU A 371 11.12 0.96 -19.82
C GLU A 371 12.26 1.05 -20.86
N ASP A 372 11.92 0.91 -22.15
CA ASP A 372 12.84 1.09 -23.28
C ASP A 372 14.07 0.13 -23.32
N LEU A 373 13.82 -1.19 -23.42
CA LEU A 373 14.84 -2.26 -23.50
C LEU A 373 15.94 -2.05 -24.56
N LEU A 374 15.66 -1.31 -25.62
CA LEU A 374 16.58 -1.06 -26.73
C LEU A 374 17.21 0.34 -26.70
N ASN A 375 17.03 1.11 -25.63
CA ASN A 375 17.69 2.41 -25.47
C ASN A 375 19.22 2.23 -25.36
N GLU A 376 19.96 2.82 -26.29
CA GLU A 376 21.43 2.71 -26.34
C GLU A 376 22.14 3.38 -25.16
N GLU A 377 21.46 4.31 -24.47
CA GLU A 377 21.99 5.00 -23.29
C GLU A 377 21.60 4.31 -21.98
N GLU A 378 21.01 3.12 -22.01
CA GLU A 378 20.53 2.43 -20.81
C GLU A 378 20.98 0.97 -20.72
N ASP A 379 22.04 0.73 -19.95
CA ASP A 379 22.65 -0.59 -19.83
C ASP A 379 21.79 -1.61 -19.08
N TYR A 380 20.92 -1.17 -18.18
CA TYR A 380 19.99 -2.07 -17.49
C TYR A 380 19.07 -2.80 -18.49
N GLY A 381 18.46 -2.05 -19.42
CA GLY A 381 17.63 -2.62 -20.48
C GLY A 381 18.46 -3.39 -21.51
N LYS A 382 19.45 -2.71 -22.11
CA LYS A 382 20.19 -3.19 -23.29
C LYS A 382 21.17 -4.31 -22.98
N ASN A 383 21.92 -4.19 -21.88
CA ASN A 383 23.05 -5.06 -21.58
C ASN A 383 22.76 -6.09 -20.48
N LEU A 384 21.64 -5.98 -19.75
CA LEU A 384 21.21 -6.98 -18.75
C LEU A 384 19.87 -7.64 -19.10
N LEU A 385 18.77 -6.89 -19.21
CA LEU A 385 17.43 -7.48 -19.39
C LEU A 385 17.22 -8.12 -20.76
N LEU A 386 17.62 -7.43 -21.84
CA LEU A 386 17.47 -7.93 -23.20
C LEU A 386 18.31 -9.21 -23.44
N PRO A 387 19.58 -9.29 -23.03
CA PRO A 387 20.39 -10.49 -23.22
C PRO A 387 20.00 -11.66 -22.31
N SER A 388 19.53 -11.38 -21.09
CA SER A 388 19.05 -12.44 -20.18
C SER A 388 17.64 -12.93 -20.51
N GLU A 389 16.88 -12.16 -21.29
CA GLU A 389 15.45 -12.34 -21.53
C GLU A 389 14.61 -12.36 -20.24
N ASN A 390 15.06 -11.66 -19.20
CA ASN A 390 14.39 -11.62 -17.92
C ASN A 390 13.24 -10.59 -17.92
N PHE A 391 12.24 -10.81 -18.78
CA PHE A 391 11.09 -9.91 -18.98
C PHE A 391 9.90 -10.18 -18.05
N LYS A 392 10.11 -10.87 -16.91
CA LYS A 392 9.08 -11.38 -15.99
C LYS A 392 7.95 -10.33 -15.76
N SER A 393 6.75 -10.55 -16.29
CA SER A 393 5.62 -9.59 -16.17
C SER A 393 4.23 -10.14 -16.53
N HIS A 394 3.21 -9.37 -16.15
CA HIS A 394 1.84 -9.41 -16.67
C HIS A 394 1.68 -8.34 -17.77
N ASP A 395 1.47 -8.75 -19.02
CA ASP A 395 0.92 -7.99 -20.16
C ASP A 395 1.33 -6.49 -20.35
N GLY A 396 2.48 -6.05 -19.83
CA GLY A 396 3.12 -4.78 -20.15
C GLY A 396 2.77 -3.54 -19.29
N SER A 397 2.12 -3.68 -18.14
CA SER A 397 1.79 -2.53 -17.26
C SER A 397 1.82 -2.76 -15.75
N GLY A 398 2.08 -3.98 -15.27
CA GLY A 398 2.02 -4.32 -13.83
C GLY A 398 3.37 -4.75 -13.24
N ALA A 399 3.42 -4.90 -11.92
CA ALA A 399 4.51 -5.59 -11.23
C ALA A 399 4.18 -7.09 -11.11
N ILE A 400 5.19 -7.90 -10.78
CA ILE A 400 4.99 -9.33 -10.45
C ILE A 400 5.95 -9.77 -9.35
N GLY A 401 5.39 -10.38 -8.30
CA GLY A 401 6.09 -11.00 -7.20
C GLY A 401 5.94 -12.50 -7.21
N LYS A 402 7.04 -13.23 -6.98
CA LYS A 402 7.03 -14.63 -6.59
C LYS A 402 8.13 -14.87 -5.56
N HIS A 403 8.20 -16.08 -5.02
CA HIS A 403 9.27 -16.45 -4.10
C HIS A 403 10.65 -16.02 -4.65
N GLN A 404 11.37 -15.21 -3.85
CA GLN A 404 12.71 -14.67 -4.11
C GLN A 404 12.83 -13.66 -5.26
N TYR A 405 11.75 -13.19 -5.89
CA TYR A 405 11.85 -12.06 -6.82
C TYR A 405 10.61 -11.16 -6.90
N ILE A 406 10.86 -9.87 -7.15
CA ILE A 406 9.87 -8.87 -7.58
C ILE A 406 10.39 -8.26 -8.88
N ALA A 407 9.53 -8.09 -9.88
CA ALA A 407 9.87 -7.37 -11.10
C ALA A 407 8.91 -6.21 -11.34
N LEU A 408 9.47 -5.02 -11.50
CA LEU A 408 8.75 -3.78 -11.75
C LEU A 408 8.73 -3.48 -13.25
N GLN A 409 7.60 -2.98 -13.76
CA GLN A 409 7.48 -2.45 -15.13
C GLN A 409 7.22 -0.93 -15.11
N ARG A 410 6.21 -0.46 -15.87
CA ARG A 410 5.79 0.95 -15.96
C ARG A 410 5.25 1.54 -14.66
N SER A 411 4.97 0.70 -13.65
CA SER A 411 4.51 1.14 -12.34
C SER A 411 5.56 1.93 -11.56
N GLY A 412 6.82 1.94 -12.01
CA GLY A 412 7.92 2.56 -11.29
C GLY A 412 8.18 1.88 -9.95
N TYR A 413 8.81 2.60 -9.02
CA TYR A 413 9.03 2.16 -7.64
C TYR A 413 7.86 2.48 -6.71
N ASP A 414 6.62 2.34 -7.18
CA ASP A 414 5.43 2.56 -6.37
C ASP A 414 5.46 1.66 -5.11
N PRO A 415 5.55 2.24 -3.90
CA PRO A 415 5.68 1.46 -2.68
C PRO A 415 4.51 0.50 -2.46
N GLY A 416 3.31 0.90 -2.85
CA GLY A 416 2.10 0.10 -2.70
C GLY A 416 2.11 -1.17 -3.54
N SER A 417 2.49 -1.03 -4.81
CA SER A 417 2.71 -2.13 -5.74
C SER A 417 3.81 -3.07 -5.22
N ILE A 418 4.94 -2.53 -4.73
CA ILE A 418 6.02 -3.33 -4.16
C ILE A 418 5.54 -4.12 -2.93
N ALA A 419 4.77 -3.49 -2.04
CA ALA A 419 4.26 -4.15 -0.85
C ALA A 419 3.26 -5.28 -1.21
N HIS A 420 2.42 -5.07 -2.23
CA HIS A 420 1.55 -6.10 -2.80
C HIS A 420 2.36 -7.29 -3.35
N GLU A 421 3.38 -7.04 -4.19
CA GLU A 421 4.24 -8.09 -4.75
C GLU A 421 5.11 -8.81 -3.70
N LEU A 422 5.46 -8.10 -2.63
CA LEU A 422 6.10 -8.72 -1.47
C LEU A 422 5.15 -9.69 -0.77
N GLY A 423 3.86 -9.36 -0.67
CA GLY A 423 2.82 -10.29 -0.19
C GLY A 423 2.80 -11.61 -0.97
N HIS A 424 2.87 -11.55 -2.31
CA HIS A 424 3.01 -12.73 -3.17
C HIS A 424 4.27 -13.53 -2.87
N SER A 425 5.39 -12.82 -2.70
CA SER A 425 6.68 -13.42 -2.38
C SER A 425 6.65 -14.15 -1.03
N MET A 426 5.86 -13.63 -0.09
CA MET A 426 5.66 -14.17 1.26
C MET A 426 4.50 -15.16 1.38
N ASN A 427 3.81 -15.52 0.28
CA ASN A 427 2.64 -16.39 0.32
C ASN A 427 2.88 -17.70 1.08
N ARG A 428 4.09 -18.26 0.99
CA ARG A 428 4.48 -19.51 1.67
C ARG A 428 4.51 -19.40 3.20
N LEU A 429 4.63 -18.20 3.76
CA LEU A 429 4.66 -17.98 5.22
C LEU A 429 3.32 -18.37 5.85
N LEU A 430 2.23 -17.85 5.28
CA LEU A 430 0.88 -17.98 5.85
C LEU A 430 -0.05 -18.85 5.01
N ASN A 431 0.40 -19.31 3.84
CA ASN A 431 -0.40 -20.09 2.89
C ASN A 431 -1.70 -19.36 2.49
N ALA A 432 -1.64 -18.03 2.34
CA ALA A 432 -2.83 -17.21 2.20
C ALA A 432 -3.44 -17.27 0.79
N GLY A 433 -2.70 -17.68 -0.24
CA GLY A 433 -3.17 -17.69 -1.62
C GLY A 433 -3.64 -16.31 -2.05
N SER A 434 -4.86 -16.21 -2.57
CA SER A 434 -5.47 -14.92 -2.91
C SER A 434 -5.89 -14.06 -1.71
N GLU A 435 -5.72 -14.51 -0.47
CA GLU A 435 -5.94 -13.63 0.68
C GLU A 435 -4.73 -12.73 0.98
N PHE A 436 -3.54 -13.05 0.44
CA PHE A 436 -2.40 -12.11 0.40
C PHE A 436 -2.61 -11.06 -0.69
N LEU A 437 -3.30 -11.42 -1.79
CA LEU A 437 -3.56 -10.61 -2.99
C LEU A 437 -4.40 -9.35 -2.72
N THR A 438 -5.05 -9.26 -1.57
CA THR A 438 -6.11 -8.29 -1.34
C THR A 438 -5.68 -7.09 -0.52
N THR A 439 -4.38 -6.94 -0.28
CA THR A 439 -3.78 -5.78 0.37
C THR A 439 -3.99 -4.52 -0.50
N PHE A 440 -5.18 -3.93 -0.33
CA PHE A 440 -5.61 -2.60 -0.77
C PHE A 440 -5.37 -2.27 -2.25
N ILE A 441 -6.31 -2.66 -3.14
CA ILE A 441 -6.44 -2.01 -4.44
C ILE A 441 -7.26 -0.73 -4.23
N TYR A 442 -6.60 0.42 -4.34
CA TYR A 442 -7.23 1.73 -4.20
C TYR A 442 -8.31 1.93 -5.27
N ASN A 443 -9.57 1.99 -4.84
CA ASN A 443 -10.66 2.54 -5.63
C ASN A 443 -11.15 3.81 -4.93
N GLY A 444 -10.67 4.97 -5.40
CA GLY A 444 -10.92 6.27 -4.76
C GLY A 444 -12.39 6.69 -4.63
N VAL A 445 -13.31 6.01 -5.30
CA VAL A 445 -14.76 6.25 -5.17
C VAL A 445 -15.39 5.33 -4.11
N ARG A 446 -14.84 4.13 -3.87
CA ARG A 446 -15.55 3.03 -3.18
C ARG A 446 -14.80 2.33 -2.04
N ASN A 447 -13.46 2.41 -1.97
CA ASN A 447 -12.64 1.77 -0.91
C ASN A 447 -11.86 2.84 -0.14
N LYS A 448 -12.50 3.49 0.85
CA LYS A 448 -11.91 4.62 1.58
C LYS A 448 -11.14 4.24 2.86
N ALA A 449 -11.22 2.98 3.32
CA ALA A 449 -10.58 2.55 4.56
C ALA A 449 -10.32 1.04 4.64
N ALA A 450 -9.27 0.65 5.37
CA ALA A 450 -8.96 -0.73 5.71
C ALA A 450 -8.93 -0.91 7.24
N TYR A 451 -9.42 -2.06 7.70
CA TYR A 451 -9.45 -2.47 9.10
C TYR A 451 -8.07 -2.53 9.75
N ILE A 452 -7.17 -3.30 9.13
CA ILE A 452 -5.75 -3.31 9.42
C ILE A 452 -5.03 -3.20 8.11
N ASN A 453 -4.12 -2.24 8.07
CA ASN A 453 -3.12 -2.24 7.05
C ASN A 453 -2.18 -3.43 7.33
N MET A 454 -2.26 -4.50 6.54
CA MET A 454 -1.25 -5.57 6.59
C MET A 454 0.14 -5.03 6.23
N TYR A 455 0.21 -3.83 5.66
CA TYR A 455 1.46 -3.14 5.45
C TYR A 455 1.99 -2.52 6.72
N ALA A 456 3.30 -2.64 6.88
CA ALA A 456 4.02 -2.16 8.06
C ALA A 456 4.08 -0.62 8.20
N ASP A 457 3.89 0.12 7.11
CA ASP A 457 4.15 1.56 7.04
C ASP A 457 3.15 2.28 6.13
N GLY A 458 1.98 2.63 6.66
CA GLY A 458 0.96 3.34 5.89
C GLY A 458 1.40 4.71 5.36
N GLN A 459 2.31 5.41 6.05
CA GLN A 459 2.83 6.71 5.63
C GLN A 459 3.72 6.61 4.39
N ASN A 460 4.69 5.69 4.40
CA ASN A 460 5.62 5.52 3.28
C ASN A 460 4.90 5.08 2.00
N LEU A 461 3.80 4.34 2.12
CA LEU A 461 3.04 3.90 0.97
C LEU A 461 2.33 5.04 0.23
N GLN A 462 2.26 6.25 0.82
CA GLN A 462 1.54 7.41 0.27
C GLN A 462 0.10 7.11 -0.17
N TYR A 463 -0.49 6.01 0.31
CA TYR A 463 -1.83 5.64 -0.05
C TYR A 463 -2.81 6.59 0.65
N PRO A 464 -3.78 7.16 -0.08
CA PRO A 464 -4.90 7.87 0.50
C PRO A 464 -5.89 6.86 1.12
N SER A 465 -5.44 6.06 2.09
CA SER A 465 -6.37 5.43 3.02
C SER A 465 -6.65 6.48 4.09
N PHE A 466 -7.91 6.84 4.28
CA PHE A 466 -8.22 7.93 5.21
C PHE A 466 -7.91 7.52 6.66
N TYR A 467 -7.88 6.21 6.98
CA TYR A 467 -7.90 5.70 8.37
C TYR A 467 -7.16 4.37 8.64
N PRO A 468 -5.88 4.15 8.26
CA PRO A 468 -5.23 2.89 8.57
C PRO A 468 -4.86 2.76 10.05
N ILE A 469 -5.17 1.62 10.65
CA ILE A 469 -4.38 1.09 11.78
C ILE A 469 -3.00 0.75 11.22
N ASN A 470 -1.94 1.05 11.97
CA ASN A 470 -0.55 0.87 11.54
C ASN A 470 -0.11 1.88 10.47
N SER A 471 -0.44 3.16 10.68
CA SER A 471 0.01 4.26 9.83
C SER A 471 1.49 4.56 9.97
N ASP A 472 2.11 4.11 11.06
CA ASP A 472 3.52 4.31 11.37
C ASP A 472 4.10 3.00 11.91
N VAL A 473 5.32 2.65 11.48
CA VAL A 473 6.04 1.45 11.91
C VAL A 473 6.20 1.32 13.42
N LYS A 474 6.04 2.41 14.19
CA LYS A 474 6.13 2.47 15.65
C LYS A 474 4.85 2.06 16.37
N GLN A 475 3.72 1.93 15.66
CA GLN A 475 2.43 1.63 16.30
C GLN A 475 2.35 0.18 16.77
N ILE A 476 2.70 -0.78 15.90
CA ILE A 476 2.72 -2.21 16.21
C ILE A 476 4.17 -2.67 16.44
N GLN A 477 4.53 -2.89 17.71
CA GLN A 477 5.88 -3.28 18.12
C GLN A 477 6.01 -4.75 18.50
N ASN A 478 4.90 -5.44 18.72
CA ASN A 478 4.89 -6.85 19.08
C ASN A 478 3.55 -7.51 18.69
N ARG A 479 3.47 -8.82 18.90
CA ARG A 479 2.27 -9.63 18.68
C ARG A 479 1.05 -9.15 19.47
N ASP A 480 1.23 -8.72 20.72
CA ASP A 480 0.12 -8.26 21.57
C ASP A 480 -0.46 -6.93 21.09
N ASP A 481 0.39 -6.02 20.59
CA ASP A 481 -0.06 -4.76 19.96
C ASP A 481 -0.94 -5.07 18.74
N LEU A 482 -0.48 -5.98 17.86
CA LEU A 482 -1.24 -6.41 16.68
C LEU A 482 -2.61 -6.92 17.10
N ILE A 483 -2.66 -7.90 18.01
CA ILE A 483 -3.91 -8.51 18.49
C ILE A 483 -4.83 -7.46 19.12
N THR A 484 -4.31 -6.65 20.04
CA THR A 484 -5.11 -5.67 20.81
C THR A 484 -5.71 -4.61 19.90
N MET A 485 -4.90 -4.05 19.00
CA MET A 485 -5.35 -3.02 18.07
C MET A 485 -6.38 -3.57 17.09
N THR A 486 -6.17 -4.80 16.58
CA THR A 486 -7.15 -5.49 15.74
C THR A 486 -8.47 -5.66 16.46
N LYS A 487 -8.42 -6.24 17.66
CA LYS A 487 -9.59 -6.60 18.45
C LYS A 487 -10.42 -5.37 18.84
N ASN A 488 -9.77 -4.30 19.29
CA ASN A 488 -10.46 -3.06 19.65
C ASN A 488 -11.11 -2.38 18.45
N SER A 489 -10.48 -2.45 17.28
CA SER A 489 -11.08 -1.96 16.03
C SER A 489 -12.28 -2.79 15.58
N GLU A 490 -12.16 -4.12 15.62
CA GLU A 490 -13.30 -5.00 15.30
C GLU A 490 -14.48 -4.74 16.24
N ASN A 491 -14.22 -4.67 17.55
CA ASN A 491 -15.23 -4.40 18.57
C ASN A 491 -15.96 -3.07 18.32
N PHE A 492 -15.22 -2.02 17.94
CA PHE A 492 -15.80 -0.73 17.58
C PHE A 492 -16.80 -0.85 16.44
N ILE A 493 -16.46 -1.59 15.37
CA ILE A 493 -17.36 -1.71 14.23
C ILE A 493 -18.54 -2.64 14.52
N TYR A 494 -18.34 -3.76 15.22
CA TYR A 494 -19.46 -4.58 15.70
C TYR A 494 -20.44 -3.74 16.53
N ALA A 495 -19.94 -2.83 17.36
CA ALA A 495 -20.78 -1.89 18.10
C ALA A 495 -21.52 -0.90 17.19
N MET A 496 -20.87 -0.32 16.17
CA MET A 496 -21.54 0.61 15.25
C MET A 496 -22.64 -0.09 14.45
N ASP A 497 -22.32 -1.25 13.88
CA ASP A 497 -23.28 -2.09 13.16
C ASP A 497 -24.47 -2.47 14.06
N SER A 498 -24.23 -2.76 15.34
CA SER A 498 -25.31 -3.06 16.28
C SER A 498 -26.29 -1.90 16.45
N VAL A 499 -25.79 -0.67 16.56
CA VAL A 499 -26.64 0.53 16.70
C VAL A 499 -27.39 0.81 15.39
N ILE A 500 -26.75 0.63 14.24
CA ILE A 500 -27.41 0.76 12.93
C ILE A 500 -28.54 -0.27 12.79
N ALA A 501 -28.31 -1.52 13.19
CA ALA A 501 -29.34 -2.55 13.22
C ALA A 501 -30.54 -2.14 14.09
N ASP A 502 -30.27 -1.62 15.30
CA ASP A 502 -31.32 -1.14 16.20
C ASP A 502 -32.16 -0.04 15.53
N VAL A 503 -31.52 0.95 14.89
CA VAL A 503 -32.21 2.04 14.20
C VAL A 503 -33.06 1.53 13.04
N VAL A 504 -32.54 0.64 12.19
CA VAL A 504 -33.28 0.12 11.02
C VAL A 504 -34.42 -0.82 11.44
N LEU A 505 -34.19 -1.73 12.37
CA LEU A 505 -35.20 -2.71 12.81
C LEU A 505 -36.39 -2.05 13.52
N GLU A 506 -36.22 -0.86 14.10
CA GLU A 506 -37.29 -0.07 14.71
C GLU A 506 -38.18 0.65 13.67
N MET A 507 -37.76 0.72 12.39
CA MET A 507 -38.53 1.39 11.35
C MET A 507 -39.73 0.56 10.84
N PRO A 508 -40.75 1.19 10.22
CA PRO A 508 -41.77 0.46 9.47
C PRO A 508 -41.16 -0.39 8.35
N LEU A 509 -41.78 -1.54 8.03
CA LEU A 509 -41.26 -2.48 7.01
C LEU A 509 -41.02 -1.83 5.63
N SER A 510 -41.82 -0.82 5.25
CA SER A 510 -41.64 -0.08 4.00
C SER A 510 -40.35 0.73 3.96
N GLU A 511 -39.87 1.20 5.11
CA GLU A 511 -38.60 1.90 5.25
C GLU A 511 -37.45 0.89 5.38
N GLN A 512 -37.61 -0.19 6.14
CA GLN A 512 -36.61 -1.27 6.25
C GLN A 512 -36.18 -1.81 4.88
N ALA A 513 -37.13 -2.00 3.95
CA ALA A 513 -36.88 -2.48 2.59
C ALA A 513 -35.91 -1.61 1.79
N LYS A 514 -35.74 -0.33 2.15
CA LYS A 514 -34.77 0.55 1.50
C LYS A 514 -33.32 0.16 1.81
N TYR A 515 -33.07 -0.37 3.01
CA TYR A 515 -31.71 -0.62 3.52
C TYR A 515 -31.32 -2.09 3.51
N ILE A 516 -32.26 -2.99 3.82
CA ILE A 516 -31.94 -4.41 4.04
C ILE A 516 -31.75 -5.11 2.69
N ARG A 517 -30.65 -5.85 2.56
CA ARG A 517 -30.35 -6.72 1.41
C ARG A 517 -30.01 -8.12 1.89
N LYS A 518 -30.32 -9.12 1.06
CA LYS A 518 -29.97 -10.52 1.31
C LYS A 518 -28.76 -10.94 0.50
N VAL A 519 -27.83 -11.67 1.12
CA VAL A 519 -26.67 -12.24 0.47
C VAL A 519 -26.81 -13.77 0.44
N PRO A 520 -26.51 -14.45 -0.70
CA PRO A 520 -26.67 -15.91 -0.83
C PRO A 520 -25.56 -16.69 -0.13
N ILE A 521 -25.39 -16.47 1.17
CA ILE A 521 -24.39 -17.12 2.02
C ILE A 521 -25.03 -18.24 2.86
N ASP A 522 -24.28 -19.32 3.08
CA ASP A 522 -24.52 -20.22 4.20
C ASP A 522 -23.81 -19.68 5.44
N VAL A 523 -24.62 -19.26 6.42
CA VAL A 523 -24.13 -18.62 7.64
C VAL A 523 -23.49 -19.62 8.60
N GLU A 524 -23.69 -20.92 8.43
CA GLU A 524 -23.00 -21.95 9.22
C GLU A 524 -21.55 -22.12 8.76
N SER A 525 -21.37 -22.30 7.46
CA SER A 525 -20.07 -22.60 6.86
C SER A 525 -19.31 -21.37 6.37
N GLY A 526 -19.95 -20.21 6.28
CA GLY A 526 -19.36 -19.00 5.71
C GLY A 526 -19.11 -19.10 4.20
N VAL A 527 -19.70 -20.09 3.51
CA VAL A 527 -19.51 -20.36 2.08
C VAL A 527 -20.72 -19.88 1.29
N MET A 528 -20.50 -19.45 0.04
CA MET A 528 -21.61 -19.10 -0.85
C MET A 528 -22.42 -20.31 -1.30
N LYS A 529 -23.75 -20.15 -1.31
CA LYS A 529 -24.70 -21.20 -1.68
C LYS A 529 -24.66 -21.61 -3.16
N ASP A 530 -24.02 -20.82 -4.03
CA ASP A 530 -23.80 -21.15 -5.45
C ASP A 530 -22.39 -20.76 -5.93
N HIS A 531 -21.37 -21.34 -5.30
CA HIS A 531 -19.95 -21.08 -5.54
C HIS A 531 -19.41 -21.64 -6.87
N THR A 532 -20.26 -22.23 -7.72
CA THR A 532 -19.82 -22.99 -8.92
C THR A 532 -19.64 -22.13 -10.17
N ASN A 533 -20.09 -20.87 -10.15
CA ASN A 533 -19.92 -19.92 -11.23
C ASN A 533 -19.08 -18.72 -10.76
N PRO A 534 -17.77 -18.68 -11.09
CA PRO A 534 -16.88 -17.57 -10.71
C PRO A 534 -17.24 -16.23 -11.36
N GLU A 535 -18.07 -16.23 -12.43
CA GLU A 535 -18.60 -15.01 -13.06
C GLU A 535 -19.98 -14.61 -12.53
N ALA A 536 -20.60 -15.41 -11.64
CA ALA A 536 -21.86 -15.04 -11.02
C ALA A 536 -21.62 -13.92 -9.99
N SER A 537 -22.06 -12.72 -10.33
CA SER A 537 -22.12 -11.56 -9.45
C SER A 537 -22.66 -11.94 -8.05
N VAL A 538 -21.87 -11.66 -7.00
CA VAL A 538 -22.25 -11.96 -5.61
C VAL A 538 -23.17 -10.86 -5.11
N ASN A 539 -24.43 -10.96 -5.53
CA ASN A 539 -25.38 -9.87 -5.38
C ASN A 539 -25.98 -9.80 -3.97
N ALA A 540 -25.86 -8.64 -3.33
CA ALA A 540 -26.78 -8.17 -2.32
C ALA A 540 -28.12 -7.87 -2.99
N ILE A 541 -29.16 -8.66 -2.65
CA ILE A 541 -30.47 -8.63 -3.31
C ILE A 541 -31.44 -7.79 -2.47
N PRO A 542 -32.11 -6.77 -3.05
CA PRO A 542 -33.21 -6.05 -2.39
C PRO A 542 -34.34 -6.99 -1.98
N LEU A 543 -34.89 -6.78 -0.80
CA LEU A 543 -36.05 -7.51 -0.30
C LEU A 543 -37.32 -6.68 -0.46
N SER A 544 -38.39 -7.33 -0.89
CA SER A 544 -39.74 -6.75 -0.87
C SER A 544 -40.28 -6.69 0.57
N VAL A 545 -41.25 -5.81 0.80
CA VAL A 545 -41.95 -5.70 2.09
C VAL A 545 -42.56 -7.04 2.51
N SER A 546 -43.11 -7.81 1.56
CA SER A 546 -43.70 -9.12 1.83
C SER A 546 -42.66 -10.18 2.21
N GLU A 547 -41.44 -10.10 1.66
CA GLU A 547 -40.33 -10.97 2.09
C GLU A 547 -39.87 -10.63 3.51
N LEU A 548 -39.75 -9.33 3.83
CA LEU A 548 -39.42 -8.89 5.20
C LEU A 548 -40.49 -9.29 6.21
N GLU A 549 -41.77 -9.14 5.85
CA GLU A 549 -42.91 -9.58 6.66
C GLU A 549 -42.85 -11.09 6.92
N ALA A 550 -42.53 -11.89 5.90
CA ALA A 550 -42.37 -13.33 6.03
C ALA A 550 -41.17 -13.74 6.88
N MET A 551 -40.09 -12.95 6.87
CA MET A 551 -38.90 -13.18 7.70
C MET A 551 -39.11 -12.82 9.17
N ASN A 552 -40.04 -11.90 9.49
CA ASN A 552 -40.36 -11.44 10.84
C ASN A 552 -39.10 -11.06 11.65
N LEU A 553 -38.30 -10.13 11.11
CA LEU A 553 -37.05 -9.68 11.72
C LEU A 553 -37.33 -8.87 13.00
N GLN A 554 -36.85 -9.36 14.15
CA GLN A 554 -37.03 -8.70 15.47
C GLN A 554 -35.70 -8.40 16.16
N SER A 555 -34.60 -8.95 15.66
CA SER A 555 -33.30 -8.90 16.31
C SER A 555 -32.14 -9.01 15.31
N ILE A 556 -30.94 -8.68 15.78
CA ILE A 556 -29.71 -8.93 15.01
C ILE A 556 -29.55 -10.42 14.69
N ASP A 557 -29.93 -11.32 15.60
CA ASP A 557 -29.88 -12.77 15.36
C ASP A 557 -30.73 -13.16 14.14
N ASP A 558 -31.86 -12.49 13.91
CA ASP A 558 -32.68 -12.71 12.72
C ASP A 558 -32.00 -12.22 11.45
N LEU A 559 -31.25 -11.10 11.52
CA LEU A 559 -30.40 -10.63 10.42
C LEU A 559 -29.30 -11.64 10.10
N ILE A 560 -28.65 -12.18 11.15
CA ILE A 560 -27.61 -13.21 11.02
C ILE A 560 -28.20 -14.48 10.40
N ASN A 561 -29.29 -15.01 10.95
CA ASN A 561 -29.90 -16.25 10.49
C ASN A 561 -30.34 -16.21 9.01
N ASN A 562 -30.65 -15.03 8.50
CA ASN A 562 -31.09 -14.83 7.12
C ASN A 562 -29.98 -14.38 6.15
N GLY A 563 -28.73 -14.20 6.63
CA GLY A 563 -27.60 -13.76 5.80
C GLY A 563 -27.81 -12.34 5.26
N LEU A 564 -28.23 -11.41 6.13
CA LEU A 564 -28.62 -10.06 5.74
C LEU A 564 -27.49 -9.04 5.96
N VAL A 565 -27.53 -7.98 5.15
CA VAL A 565 -26.72 -6.76 5.32
C VAL A 565 -27.63 -5.54 5.34
N ILE A 566 -27.15 -4.46 5.96
CA ILE A 566 -27.76 -3.13 5.88
C ILE A 566 -26.83 -2.23 5.07
N MET A 567 -27.39 -1.60 4.05
CA MET A 567 -26.71 -0.71 3.10
C MET A 567 -27.43 0.64 3.02
N GLU A 568 -26.72 1.69 2.63
CA GLU A 568 -27.35 2.98 2.33
C GLU A 568 -28.36 2.84 1.16
N PRO A 569 -29.46 3.60 1.18
CA PRO A 569 -30.54 3.42 0.20
C PRO A 569 -30.13 3.75 -1.24
N ASP A 570 -29.18 4.66 -1.42
CA ASP A 570 -28.66 5.09 -2.73
C ASP A 570 -27.47 4.23 -3.20
N ASP A 571 -27.03 3.24 -2.40
CA ASP A 571 -25.97 2.33 -2.78
C ASP A 571 -26.48 1.25 -3.75
N ALA A 572 -26.16 1.45 -5.02
CA ALA A 572 -26.50 0.52 -6.10
C ALA A 572 -25.50 -0.64 -6.27
N ASN A 573 -24.48 -0.76 -5.40
CA ASN A 573 -23.51 -1.83 -5.47
C ASN A 573 -24.13 -3.15 -5.01
N ASN A 574 -24.50 -4.01 -5.95
CA ASN A 574 -24.93 -5.36 -5.62
C ASN A 574 -23.75 -6.30 -5.37
N ASN A 575 -22.57 -6.11 -5.96
CA ASN A 575 -21.50 -7.11 -5.95
C ASN A 575 -20.58 -7.07 -4.70
N ILE A 576 -21.14 -7.00 -3.49
CA ILE A 576 -20.38 -6.59 -2.29
C ILE A 576 -19.28 -7.55 -1.81
N LEU A 577 -19.20 -8.79 -2.34
CA LEU A 577 -18.18 -9.80 -1.96
C LEU A 577 -17.24 -10.23 -3.11
N ALA A 578 -17.36 -9.69 -4.34
CA ALA A 578 -16.50 -10.08 -5.46
C ALA A 578 -15.77 -8.89 -6.12
N ASN A 579 -14.96 -9.19 -7.15
CA ASN A 579 -14.05 -8.23 -7.77
C ASN A 579 -14.81 -7.03 -8.39
N GLY A 580 -14.44 -5.81 -7.98
CA GLY A 580 -15.11 -4.56 -8.37
C GLY A 580 -16.27 -4.10 -7.48
N GLY A 581 -16.75 -4.95 -6.56
CA GLY A 581 -17.46 -4.48 -5.38
C GLY A 581 -16.48 -4.21 -4.24
N GLU A 582 -16.96 -3.57 -3.18
CA GLU A 582 -16.19 -3.10 -2.03
C GLU A 582 -15.48 -4.20 -1.19
N GLY A 583 -15.21 -5.38 -1.75
CA GLY A 583 -14.51 -6.48 -1.08
C GLY A 583 -13.09 -6.15 -0.57
N TYR A 584 -12.58 -4.93 -0.81
CA TYR A 584 -11.33 -4.44 -0.22
C TYR A 584 -11.61 -3.67 1.07
N GLY A 585 -11.79 -4.39 2.18
CA GLY A 585 -11.75 -3.80 3.53
C GLY A 585 -13.10 -3.36 4.11
N THR A 586 -14.20 -3.97 3.68
CA THR A 586 -15.57 -3.56 3.97
C THR A 586 -16.06 -3.95 5.34
N PRO A 587 -16.04 -2.98 6.24
CA PRO A 587 -17.29 -2.63 6.93
C PRO A 587 -17.26 -1.19 7.50
N LEU A 588 -16.56 -0.25 6.87
CA LEU A 588 -16.80 1.19 7.12
C LEU A 588 -17.84 1.79 6.16
N THR A 589 -18.31 0.99 5.20
CA THR A 589 -19.46 1.27 4.35
C THR A 589 -20.65 0.45 4.88
N TYR A 590 -20.97 -0.71 4.33
CA TYR A 590 -22.13 -1.50 4.77
C TYR A 590 -21.92 -2.21 6.12
N ALA A 591 -23.04 -2.58 6.77
CA ALA A 591 -23.08 -3.40 7.99
C ALA A 591 -23.47 -4.84 7.63
N SER A 592 -22.55 -5.78 7.81
CA SER A 592 -22.76 -7.20 7.50
C SER A 592 -23.02 -8.02 8.76
N TYR A 593 -24.14 -8.73 8.81
CA TYR A 593 -24.50 -9.57 9.96
C TYR A 593 -24.13 -11.03 9.71
N PHE A 594 -23.00 -11.26 9.04
CA PHE A 594 -22.45 -12.60 8.83
C PHE A 594 -20.93 -12.50 8.62
N LEU A 595 -20.25 -13.62 8.79
CA LEU A 595 -18.84 -13.77 8.46
C LEU A 595 -18.71 -14.78 7.32
N VAL A 596 -17.76 -14.55 6.42
CA VAL A 596 -17.55 -15.40 5.24
C VAL A 596 -16.14 -15.96 5.20
N ASN A 597 -15.97 -17.08 4.50
CA ASN A 597 -14.65 -17.62 4.21
C ASN A 597 -14.02 -16.89 3.03
N GLY A 598 -12.93 -16.16 3.32
CA GLY A 598 -12.14 -15.41 2.33
C GLY A 598 -11.49 -16.29 1.24
N LYS A 599 -11.27 -17.59 1.48
CA LYS A 599 -10.66 -18.48 0.46
C LYS A 599 -11.56 -18.77 -0.73
N THR A 600 -12.87 -18.61 -0.55
CA THR A 600 -13.86 -18.87 -1.59
C THR A 600 -14.27 -17.61 -2.33
N LEU A 601 -13.74 -16.46 -1.92
CA LEU A 601 -14.17 -15.13 -2.33
C LEU A 601 -12.94 -14.25 -2.48
N ASP A 602 -12.67 -13.75 -3.68
CA ASP A 602 -11.40 -13.08 -3.96
C ASP A 602 -11.11 -11.84 -3.09
N HIS A 603 -12.09 -11.29 -2.35
CA HIS A 603 -11.95 -10.04 -1.60
C HIS A 603 -12.85 -10.00 -0.33
N THR A 604 -12.58 -10.76 0.73
CA THR A 604 -13.23 -10.49 2.03
C THR A 604 -12.25 -10.54 3.20
N HIS A 605 -12.09 -9.39 3.88
CA HIS A 605 -11.04 -9.19 4.89
C HIS A 605 -11.48 -9.35 6.33
N ARG A 606 -12.79 -9.26 6.63
CA ARG A 606 -13.27 -9.33 8.02
C ARG A 606 -12.84 -10.63 8.71
N ILE A 607 -12.81 -11.74 7.98
CA ILE A 607 -12.32 -13.02 8.50
C ILE A 607 -10.84 -12.99 8.87
N ILE A 608 -10.01 -12.27 8.10
CA ILE A 608 -8.58 -12.17 8.41
C ILE A 608 -8.38 -11.38 9.69
N ASN A 609 -9.10 -10.26 9.85
CA ASN A 609 -9.05 -9.46 11.07
C ASN A 609 -9.56 -10.26 12.27
N THR A 610 -10.66 -10.99 12.13
CA THR A 610 -11.15 -11.93 13.15
C THR A 610 -10.06 -12.90 13.60
N LEU A 611 -9.36 -13.54 12.66
CA LEU A 611 -8.33 -14.52 12.98
C LEU A 611 -7.11 -13.87 13.67
N ILE A 612 -6.73 -12.66 13.22
CA ILE A 612 -5.65 -11.88 13.83
C ILE A 612 -6.04 -11.36 15.23
N ALA A 613 -7.29 -10.93 15.44
CA ALA A 613 -7.81 -10.42 16.71
C ALA A 613 -7.81 -11.47 17.83
N GLU A 614 -7.84 -12.75 17.46
CA GLU A 614 -7.93 -13.86 18.40
C GLU A 614 -6.55 -14.50 18.67
N ASP A 615 -5.75 -14.76 17.63
CA ASP A 615 -4.46 -15.45 17.79
C ASP A 615 -3.36 -14.93 16.84
N GLY A 616 -3.45 -13.68 16.39
CA GLY A 616 -2.44 -13.07 15.53
C GLY A 616 -2.23 -13.80 14.21
N TRP A 617 -1.00 -13.79 13.71
CA TRP A 617 -0.63 -14.49 12.49
C TRP A 617 -0.74 -16.02 12.62
N GLU A 618 -0.61 -16.55 13.84
CA GLU A 618 -0.72 -17.98 14.13
C GLU A 618 -2.13 -18.50 13.87
N GLY A 619 -3.16 -17.78 14.32
CA GLY A 619 -4.56 -18.10 14.03
C GLY A 619 -4.85 -18.10 12.53
N PHE A 620 -4.37 -17.07 11.83
CA PHE A 620 -4.54 -16.95 10.39
C PHE A 620 -3.82 -18.08 9.61
N LYS A 621 -2.59 -18.42 10.00
CA LYS A 621 -1.85 -19.53 9.40
C LYS A 621 -2.53 -20.89 9.63
N LYS A 622 -2.99 -21.17 10.85
CA LYS A 622 -3.71 -22.42 11.18
C LYS A 622 -4.97 -22.60 10.33
N PHE A 623 -5.72 -21.52 10.14
CA PHE A 623 -6.88 -21.50 9.24
C PHE A 623 -6.46 -21.89 7.81
N ASN A 624 -5.45 -21.21 7.28
CA ASN A 624 -4.95 -21.42 5.92
C ASN A 624 -4.37 -22.81 5.68
N ASP A 625 -3.58 -23.34 6.62
CA ASP A 625 -2.97 -24.66 6.51
C ASP A 625 -4.02 -25.77 6.50
N VAL A 626 -5.03 -25.69 7.38
CA VAL A 626 -6.12 -26.67 7.38
C VAL A 626 -6.92 -26.55 6.09
N TYR A 627 -7.24 -25.34 5.65
CA TYR A 627 -7.92 -25.14 4.38
C TYR A 627 -7.10 -25.70 3.21
N ALA A 628 -5.81 -25.43 3.08
CA ALA A 628 -5.03 -25.94 1.95
C ALA A 628 -4.93 -27.48 1.90
N ASN A 629 -4.91 -28.14 3.07
CA ASN A 629 -4.64 -29.58 3.16
C ASN A 629 -5.89 -30.47 3.27
N GLU A 630 -7.04 -29.92 3.65
CA GLU A 630 -8.27 -30.69 3.80
C GLU A 630 -8.92 -31.02 2.45
N LYS A 631 -9.38 -32.27 2.32
CA LYS A 631 -9.93 -32.89 1.09
C LYS A 631 -11.44 -33.09 1.11
N LYS A 632 -12.11 -32.66 2.19
CA LYS A 632 -13.57 -32.66 2.34
C LYS A 632 -14.23 -31.67 1.37
N ASP A 633 -15.57 -31.71 1.31
CA ASP A 633 -16.33 -30.71 0.58
C ASP A 633 -16.11 -29.29 1.14
N LEU A 634 -16.51 -28.28 0.37
CA LEU A 634 -16.17 -26.89 0.62
C LEU A 634 -16.71 -26.36 1.96
N GLU A 635 -17.93 -26.72 2.32
CA GLU A 635 -18.59 -26.26 3.55
C GLU A 635 -17.92 -26.88 4.77
N GLU A 636 -17.70 -28.20 4.76
CA GLU A 636 -17.05 -28.89 5.88
C GLU A 636 -15.59 -28.42 6.06
N LYS A 637 -14.87 -28.28 4.95
CA LYS A 637 -13.51 -27.75 4.91
C LYS A 637 -13.41 -26.32 5.47
N SER A 638 -14.35 -25.45 5.11
CA SER A 638 -14.43 -24.08 5.62
C SER A 638 -14.59 -24.05 7.14
N ILE A 639 -15.51 -24.86 7.67
CA ILE A 639 -15.78 -24.94 9.11
C ILE A 639 -14.56 -25.48 9.86
N LEU A 640 -13.90 -26.52 9.34
CA LEU A 640 -12.70 -27.09 9.98
C LEU A 640 -11.54 -26.10 10.03
N ALA A 641 -11.33 -25.35 8.95
CA ALA A 641 -10.35 -24.27 8.92
C ALA A 641 -10.66 -23.21 9.98
N PHE A 642 -11.93 -22.76 10.06
CA PHE A 642 -12.37 -21.75 11.03
C PHE A 642 -12.16 -22.19 12.48
N ARG A 643 -12.57 -23.42 12.81
CA ARG A 643 -12.34 -24.04 14.12
C ARG A 643 -10.87 -24.13 14.49
N SER A 644 -10.01 -24.47 13.52
CA SER A 644 -8.56 -24.52 13.71
C SER A 644 -7.97 -23.13 13.97
N GLY A 645 -8.37 -22.13 13.19
CA GLY A 645 -7.89 -20.76 13.32
C GLY A 645 -8.27 -20.10 14.64
N LEU A 646 -9.49 -20.35 15.13
CA LEU A 646 -9.98 -19.85 16.41
C LEU A 646 -9.64 -20.74 17.62
N ASN A 647 -9.04 -21.92 17.39
CA ASN A 647 -8.79 -22.91 18.42
C ASN A 647 -10.07 -23.30 19.22
N ASP A 648 -11.21 -23.38 18.53
CA ASP A 648 -12.51 -23.77 19.09
C ASP A 648 -13.12 -24.88 18.21
N PRO A 649 -13.25 -26.12 18.69
CA PRO A 649 -13.77 -27.23 17.89
C PRO A 649 -15.28 -27.19 17.65
N SER A 650 -16.02 -26.32 18.36
CA SER A 650 -17.48 -26.25 18.30
C SER A 650 -18.00 -25.08 17.47
N VAL A 651 -17.19 -24.05 17.29
CA VAL A 651 -17.59 -22.80 16.62
C VAL A 651 -18.01 -23.03 15.17
N THR A 652 -19.02 -22.26 14.76
CA THR A 652 -19.44 -22.00 13.38
C THR A 652 -19.39 -20.49 13.12
N TYR A 653 -19.39 -20.09 11.85
CA TYR A 653 -19.41 -18.67 11.46
C TYR A 653 -20.60 -17.92 12.08
N ARG A 654 -21.79 -18.55 12.10
CA ARG A 654 -22.99 -18.03 12.76
C ARG A 654 -22.78 -17.84 14.25
N THR A 655 -22.35 -18.87 14.97
CA THR A 655 -22.21 -18.78 16.44
C THR A 655 -21.20 -17.71 16.84
N TYR A 656 -20.05 -17.64 16.15
CA TYR A 656 -19.05 -16.61 16.41
C TYR A 656 -19.60 -15.20 16.17
N THR A 657 -20.26 -15.00 15.02
CA THR A 657 -20.83 -13.70 14.67
C THR A 657 -21.92 -13.28 15.67
N THR A 658 -22.76 -14.23 16.09
CA THR A 658 -23.81 -14.01 17.10
C THR A 658 -23.20 -13.55 18.42
N ASP A 659 -22.19 -14.26 18.92
CA ASP A 659 -21.52 -13.93 20.17
C ASP A 659 -20.84 -12.56 20.12
N LYS A 660 -20.17 -12.23 19.00
CA LYS A 660 -19.53 -10.92 18.80
C LYS A 660 -20.53 -9.76 18.77
N TYR A 661 -21.65 -9.91 18.06
CA TYR A 661 -22.70 -8.89 18.06
C TYR A 661 -23.35 -8.76 19.43
N TYR A 662 -23.63 -9.88 20.12
CA TYR A 662 -24.17 -9.86 21.47
C TYR A 662 -23.24 -9.12 22.45
N GLU A 663 -21.96 -9.47 22.48
CA GLU A 663 -20.97 -8.86 23.36
C GLU A 663 -20.83 -7.36 23.10
N ASN A 664 -20.65 -6.96 21.84
CA ASN A 664 -20.39 -5.57 21.49
C ASN A 664 -21.65 -4.69 21.59
N ARG A 665 -22.84 -5.20 21.25
CA ARG A 665 -24.11 -4.52 21.50
C ARG A 665 -24.34 -4.29 23.00
N LYS A 666 -24.04 -5.30 23.83
CA LYS A 666 -24.11 -5.17 25.29
C LYS A 666 -23.11 -4.12 25.80
N ASN A 667 -21.84 -4.19 25.37
CA ASN A 667 -20.82 -3.23 25.79
C ASN A 667 -21.18 -1.79 25.41
N VAL A 668 -21.57 -1.54 24.16
CA VAL A 668 -21.96 -0.18 23.73
C VAL A 668 -23.24 0.28 24.42
N GLY A 669 -24.20 -0.62 24.66
CA GLY A 669 -25.45 -0.30 25.36
C GLY A 669 -25.23 0.06 26.84
N GLU A 670 -24.40 -0.70 27.56
CA GLU A 670 -24.13 -0.50 28.99
C GLU A 670 -23.13 0.63 29.26
N LYS A 671 -22.11 0.78 28.40
CA LYS A 671 -20.98 1.68 28.66
C LYS A 671 -20.90 2.86 27.71
N GLY A 672 -21.66 2.88 26.61
CA GLY A 672 -21.41 3.81 25.52
C GLY A 672 -20.00 3.68 24.93
N LEU A 673 -19.66 4.61 24.04
CA LEU A 673 -18.29 4.85 23.61
C LEU A 673 -17.66 5.95 24.48
N LYS A 674 -16.32 6.02 24.53
CA LYS A 674 -15.58 7.03 25.32
C LYS A 674 -16.09 8.48 25.18
N THR A 675 -16.60 8.86 24.01
CA THR A 675 -17.09 10.24 23.75
C THR A 675 -18.60 10.36 23.63
N MET A 676 -19.35 9.25 23.61
CA MET A 676 -20.79 9.26 23.33
C MET A 676 -21.50 8.17 24.14
N SER A 677 -22.59 8.54 24.82
CA SER A 677 -23.49 7.54 25.38
C SER A 677 -24.16 6.72 24.25
N TYR A 678 -24.69 5.54 24.58
CA TYR A 678 -25.48 4.75 23.62
C TYR A 678 -26.62 5.58 23.01
N ARG A 679 -27.32 6.36 23.84
CA ARG A 679 -28.45 7.20 23.42
C ARG A 679 -28.02 8.23 22.38
N ASP A 680 -26.91 8.93 22.61
CA ASP A 680 -26.43 9.97 21.68
C ASP A 680 -25.91 9.36 20.38
N LEU A 681 -25.25 8.20 20.48
CA LEU A 681 -24.79 7.45 19.31
C LEU A 681 -25.98 6.97 18.46
N LYS A 682 -27.01 6.40 19.08
CA LYS A 682 -28.23 5.98 18.41
C LYS A 682 -28.91 7.16 17.73
N LYS A 683 -29.10 8.28 18.43
CA LYS A 683 -29.68 9.51 17.87
C LYS A 683 -28.87 10.05 16.68
N THR A 684 -27.54 9.93 16.73
CA THR A 684 -26.67 10.30 15.60
C THR A 684 -27.00 9.44 14.38
N PHE A 685 -27.13 8.13 14.53
CA PHE A 685 -27.52 7.27 13.41
C PHE A 685 -28.98 7.49 12.97
N GLU A 686 -29.92 7.75 13.88
CA GLU A 686 -31.32 8.09 13.53
C GLU A 686 -31.37 9.35 12.63
N ASN A 687 -30.57 10.37 12.94
CA ASN A 687 -30.53 11.62 12.19
C ASN A 687 -29.84 11.51 10.82
N TYR A 688 -28.90 10.57 10.67
CA TYR A 688 -28.02 10.45 9.51
C TYR A 688 -28.03 9.04 8.91
N ILE A 689 -29.14 8.32 9.03
CA ILE A 689 -29.23 6.91 8.62
C ILE A 689 -29.06 6.70 7.11
N ASN A 690 -29.34 7.72 6.29
CA ASN A 690 -29.11 7.64 4.84
C ASN A 690 -27.63 7.83 4.46
N ASP A 691 -26.81 8.34 5.38
CA ASP A 691 -25.40 8.71 5.18
C ASP A 691 -24.49 8.04 6.25
N PHE A 692 -24.90 6.86 6.74
CA PHE A 692 -24.23 6.21 7.87
C PHE A 692 -22.81 5.72 7.54
N TYR A 693 -22.45 5.53 6.26
CA TYR A 693 -21.09 5.23 5.83
C TYR A 693 -20.15 6.37 6.21
N GLU A 694 -20.56 7.62 5.96
CA GLU A 694 -19.78 8.81 6.34
C GLU A 694 -19.68 8.96 7.85
N VAL A 695 -20.79 8.71 8.57
CA VAL A 695 -20.81 8.74 10.04
C VAL A 695 -19.83 7.72 10.63
N LYS A 696 -19.85 6.46 10.17
CA LYS A 696 -18.92 5.41 10.60
C LYS A 696 -17.46 5.81 10.35
N GLN A 697 -17.16 6.34 9.17
CA GLN A 697 -15.81 6.79 8.80
C GLN A 697 -15.31 7.93 9.70
N ASN A 698 -16.15 8.93 9.96
CA ASN A 698 -15.81 10.07 10.81
C ASN A 698 -15.61 9.66 12.28
N LEU A 699 -16.44 8.74 12.79
CA LEU A 699 -16.26 8.19 14.12
C LEU A 699 -14.98 7.36 14.19
N TYR A 700 -14.73 6.46 13.24
CA TYR A 700 -13.50 5.65 13.22
C TYR A 700 -12.23 6.52 13.21
N LYS A 701 -12.20 7.60 12.40
CA LYS A 701 -11.12 8.60 12.42
C LYS A 701 -10.87 9.19 13.80
N SER A 702 -11.96 9.61 14.44
CA SER A 702 -11.91 10.24 15.75
C SER A 702 -11.36 9.25 16.77
N TYR A 703 -11.82 8.00 16.70
CA TYR A 703 -11.43 6.93 17.62
C TYR A 703 -9.99 6.46 17.41
N LEU A 704 -9.42 6.52 16.20
CA LEU A 704 -7.98 6.35 16.00
C LEU A 704 -7.15 7.32 16.87
N THR A 705 -7.61 8.56 17.07
CA THR A 705 -6.90 9.52 17.93
C THR A 705 -7.19 9.28 19.40
N ILE A 706 -8.47 9.11 19.77
CA ILE A 706 -8.92 8.94 21.17
C ILE A 706 -8.29 7.70 21.83
N THR A 707 -8.04 6.67 21.03
CA THR A 707 -7.62 5.36 21.54
C THR A 707 -6.14 5.05 21.36
N ASP A 708 -5.37 6.00 20.81
CA ASP A 708 -3.99 5.80 20.35
C ASP A 708 -3.90 4.61 19.36
N SER A 709 -4.57 4.77 18.22
CA SER A 709 -4.69 3.77 17.15
C SER A 709 -5.24 2.42 17.64
N PHE A 710 -6.30 2.45 18.44
CA PHE A 710 -6.95 1.27 19.03
C PHE A 710 -6.08 0.47 20.00
N LYS A 711 -4.97 1.03 20.52
CA LYS A 711 -4.22 0.40 21.62
C LYS A 711 -5.02 0.31 22.91
N SER A 712 -5.99 1.21 23.08
CA SER A 712 -6.94 1.17 24.19
C SER A 712 -8.36 0.92 23.68
N ASP A 713 -9.21 0.38 24.57
CA ASP A 713 -10.62 0.10 24.30
C ASP A 713 -11.38 1.36 23.84
N VAL A 714 -12.43 1.18 23.04
CA VAL A 714 -13.35 2.23 22.57
C VAL A 714 -14.50 2.50 23.53
N PHE A 715 -14.83 1.54 24.40
CA PHE A 715 -15.95 1.64 25.33
C PHE A 715 -15.58 2.40 26.60
N GLY A 716 -16.61 2.90 27.29
CA GLY A 716 -16.46 3.57 28.59
C GLY A 716 -16.70 5.07 28.51
N TYR A 717 -17.93 5.45 28.15
CA TYR A 717 -18.43 6.80 28.34
C TYR A 717 -18.35 7.17 29.82
N ASP A 718 -17.72 8.29 30.13
CA ASP A 718 -17.59 8.78 31.49
C ASP A 718 -18.72 9.79 31.79
N ASP A 719 -19.85 9.28 32.30
CA ASP A 719 -20.98 10.09 32.76
C ASP A 719 -20.60 11.12 33.83
N SER A 720 -19.47 10.95 34.55
CA SER A 720 -19.03 11.92 35.58
C SER A 720 -18.62 13.28 34.98
N THR A 721 -18.33 13.29 33.68
CA THR A 721 -18.04 14.51 32.91
C THR A 721 -19.32 15.27 32.51
N LEU A 722 -20.49 14.61 32.53
CA LEU A 722 -21.79 15.24 32.28
C LEU A 722 -22.27 16.01 33.52
N LYS A 723 -22.58 17.28 33.34
CA LYS A 723 -23.15 18.14 34.40
C LYS A 723 -24.64 18.33 34.14
N GLU A 724 -25.47 17.74 35.00
CA GLU A 724 -26.91 17.98 34.96
C GLU A 724 -27.25 19.31 35.61
N VAL A 725 -28.14 20.08 34.97
CA VAL A 725 -28.61 21.37 35.47
C VAL A 725 -30.13 21.45 35.42
N SER A 726 -30.71 21.97 36.49
CA SER A 726 -32.16 22.10 36.70
C SER A 726 -32.61 23.54 36.91
N SER A 727 -31.67 24.50 36.92
CA SER A 727 -31.93 25.93 36.99
C SER A 727 -30.97 26.74 36.11
N TYR A 728 -31.35 27.97 35.76
CA TYR A 728 -30.47 28.88 35.03
C TYR A 728 -29.19 29.22 35.83
N ASP A 729 -29.30 29.37 37.15
CA ASP A 729 -28.15 29.68 38.00
C ASP A 729 -27.13 28.51 38.02
N GLU A 730 -27.60 27.26 38.02
CA GLU A 730 -26.74 26.08 37.87
C GLU A 730 -26.07 26.04 36.49
N LEU A 731 -26.81 26.31 35.42
CA LEU A 731 -26.25 26.43 34.07
C LEU A 731 -25.15 27.51 34.03
N TYR A 732 -25.43 28.68 34.60
CA TYR A 732 -24.46 29.77 34.70
C TYR A 732 -23.20 29.37 35.49
N ASP A 733 -23.37 28.75 36.66
CA ASP A 733 -22.26 28.38 37.53
C ASP A 733 -21.38 27.30 36.88
N VAL A 734 -21.99 26.29 36.23
CA VAL A 734 -21.26 25.25 35.50
C VAL A 734 -20.46 25.83 34.34
N VAL A 735 -21.08 26.64 33.47
CA VAL A 735 -20.38 27.23 32.32
C VAL A 735 -19.28 28.20 32.78
N THR A 736 -19.50 28.91 33.88
CA THR A 736 -18.48 29.83 34.43
C THR A 736 -17.28 29.08 35.00
N ALA A 737 -17.51 27.93 35.64
CA ALA A 737 -16.45 27.10 36.20
C ALA A 737 -15.68 26.32 35.13
N ASP A 738 -16.39 25.80 34.14
CA ASP A 738 -15.83 25.03 33.03
C ASP A 738 -16.57 25.35 31.71
N PRO A 739 -16.05 26.30 30.92
CA PRO A 739 -16.64 26.66 29.63
C PRO A 739 -16.71 25.50 28.63
N LYS A 740 -15.96 24.41 28.84
CA LYS A 740 -15.92 23.22 27.97
C LYS A 740 -16.76 22.08 28.51
N ALA A 741 -17.53 22.31 29.57
CA ALA A 741 -18.36 21.29 30.19
C ALA A 741 -19.36 20.67 29.19
N THR A 742 -19.62 19.38 29.35
CA THR A 742 -20.79 18.74 28.74
C THR A 742 -21.93 18.87 29.74
N ILE A 743 -23.03 19.51 29.33
CA ILE A 743 -24.14 19.92 30.18
C ILE A 743 -25.42 19.27 29.68
N SER A 744 -26.23 18.75 30.59
CA SER A 744 -27.57 18.20 30.32
C SER A 744 -28.61 19.00 31.08
N ILE A 745 -29.55 19.60 30.37
CA ILE A 745 -30.73 20.22 30.99
C ILE A 745 -31.72 19.10 31.30
N ILE A 746 -32.19 19.04 32.55
CA ILE A 746 -33.09 17.97 33.04
C ILE A 746 -34.48 18.48 33.47
N SER A 747 -34.72 19.78 33.35
CA SER A 747 -36.01 20.42 33.58
C SER A 747 -36.10 21.74 32.83
N ASP A 748 -37.30 22.26 32.62
CA ASP A 748 -37.48 23.60 32.07
C ASP A 748 -36.86 24.65 33.00
N LEU A 749 -36.21 25.66 32.43
CA LEU A 749 -35.52 26.73 33.14
C LEU A 749 -36.27 28.06 32.93
N GLU A 750 -36.37 28.87 33.98
CA GLU A 750 -36.80 30.27 33.88
C GLU A 750 -35.60 31.17 34.18
N VAL A 751 -35.32 32.13 33.30
CA VAL A 751 -34.20 33.08 33.47
C VAL A 751 -34.58 34.12 34.55
N PRO A 752 -33.82 34.24 35.64
CA PRO A 752 -34.12 35.23 36.68
C PRO A 752 -34.04 36.67 36.16
N THR A 753 -34.85 37.58 36.71
CA THR A 753 -34.85 39.01 36.31
C THR A 753 -33.48 39.69 36.48
N ASN A 754 -32.66 39.21 37.41
CA ASN A 754 -31.30 39.66 37.69
C ASN A 754 -30.23 38.66 37.23
N ALA A 755 -30.54 37.82 36.24
CA ALA A 755 -29.66 36.80 35.69
C ALA A 755 -28.28 37.37 35.30
N LYS A 756 -27.24 36.65 35.70
CA LYS A 756 -25.88 36.90 35.25
C LYS A 756 -25.73 36.41 33.81
N GLU A 757 -24.99 37.17 33.02
CA GLU A 757 -24.75 36.82 31.61
C GLU A 757 -23.76 35.66 31.51
N ILE A 758 -24.14 34.60 30.80
CA ILE A 758 -23.23 33.51 30.44
C ILE A 758 -22.38 33.99 29.26
N LYS A 759 -21.07 34.15 29.49
CA LYS A 759 -20.18 34.78 28.50
C LYS A 759 -19.79 33.84 27.37
N ASN A 760 -18.83 32.96 27.62
CA ASN A 760 -18.27 32.06 26.61
C ASN A 760 -18.63 30.62 26.96
N PHE A 761 -19.10 29.88 25.96
CA PHE A 761 -19.28 28.44 26.07
C PHE A 761 -18.63 27.75 24.87
N GLU A 762 -17.82 26.75 25.16
CA GLU A 762 -17.01 25.94 24.24
C GLU A 762 -17.31 24.44 24.40
N GLY A 763 -18.34 24.10 25.18
CA GLY A 763 -18.71 22.74 25.53
C GLY A 763 -19.90 22.22 24.73
N ASN A 764 -20.53 21.19 25.28
CA ASN A 764 -21.70 20.55 24.67
C ASN A 764 -22.93 20.77 25.57
N LEU A 765 -23.93 21.50 25.10
CA LEU A 765 -25.20 21.69 25.79
C LEU A 765 -26.28 20.82 25.18
N LYS A 766 -26.76 19.86 25.97
CA LYS A 766 -27.90 18.99 25.65
C LYS A 766 -29.14 19.54 26.33
N GLY A 767 -30.05 20.14 25.57
CA GLY A 767 -31.30 20.66 26.11
C GLY A 767 -32.36 19.59 26.40
N ASN A 768 -32.24 18.40 25.81
CA ASN A 768 -33.18 17.27 25.94
C ASN A 768 -34.66 17.63 25.67
N GLY A 769 -34.92 18.65 24.86
CA GLY A 769 -36.27 19.16 24.53
C GLY A 769 -36.87 20.09 25.58
N HIS A 770 -36.11 20.46 26.63
CA HIS A 770 -36.57 21.39 27.65
C HIS A 770 -36.61 22.84 27.15
N THR A 771 -37.42 23.65 27.83
CA THR A 771 -37.59 25.08 27.54
C THR A 771 -36.77 25.93 28.51
N ILE A 772 -36.03 26.92 28.00
CA ILE A 772 -35.53 28.06 28.77
C ILE A 772 -36.41 29.26 28.43
N SER A 773 -36.98 29.91 29.46
CA SER A 773 -37.98 30.98 29.27
C SER A 773 -37.57 32.33 29.88
N LYS A 774 -38.16 33.41 29.36
CA LYS A 774 -38.10 34.79 29.91
C LYS A 774 -36.71 35.43 29.95
N GLY A 775 -35.87 35.12 28.98
CA GLY A 775 -34.53 35.71 28.88
C GLY A 775 -34.56 37.20 28.55
N SER A 776 -33.88 38.04 29.34
CA SER A 776 -33.72 39.48 29.02
C SER A 776 -32.40 39.81 28.29
N LYS A 777 -31.61 38.77 27.98
CA LYS A 777 -30.30 38.78 27.31
C LYS A 777 -30.20 37.52 26.45
N ALA A 778 -29.24 37.49 25.53
CA ALA A 778 -28.87 36.26 24.86
C ALA A 778 -28.49 35.19 25.90
N LEU A 779 -28.84 33.93 25.64
CA LEU A 779 -28.49 32.83 26.53
C LEU A 779 -26.97 32.75 26.71
N PHE A 780 -26.22 32.87 25.61
CA PHE A 780 -24.77 32.98 25.59
C PHE A 780 -24.32 34.30 24.95
N SER A 781 -23.24 34.91 25.41
CA SER A 781 -22.60 35.96 24.61
C SER A 781 -21.90 35.34 23.40
N THR A 782 -21.09 34.30 23.61
CA THR A 782 -20.28 33.69 22.55
C THR A 782 -20.31 32.17 22.67
N LEU A 783 -20.60 31.50 21.55
CA LEU A 783 -20.38 30.07 21.35
C LEU A 783 -19.16 29.88 20.44
N LYS A 784 -18.18 29.08 20.87
CA LYS A 784 -16.98 28.79 20.08
C LYS A 784 -16.59 27.33 20.20
N ASN A 785 -16.43 26.60 19.09
CA ASN A 785 -16.14 25.16 19.14
C ASN A 785 -17.15 24.36 19.99
N ALA A 786 -18.39 24.86 20.07
CA ALA A 786 -19.42 24.29 20.93
C ALA A 786 -20.40 23.41 20.14
N THR A 787 -21.17 22.61 20.87
CA THR A 787 -22.38 21.94 20.36
C THR A 787 -23.57 22.34 21.22
N VAL A 788 -24.67 22.78 20.61
CA VAL A 788 -25.94 23.05 21.31
C VAL A 788 -27.06 22.30 20.61
N GLU A 789 -27.77 21.47 21.36
CA GLU A 789 -28.82 20.63 20.77
C GLU A 789 -30.11 20.52 21.59
N SER A 790 -31.24 20.34 20.90
CA SER A 790 -32.55 19.98 21.47
C SER A 790 -33.01 20.92 22.59
N ILE A 791 -33.20 22.20 22.31
CA ILE A 791 -33.65 23.18 23.31
C ILE A 791 -34.65 24.17 22.75
N VAL A 792 -35.63 24.58 23.56
CA VAL A 792 -36.58 25.64 23.22
C VAL A 792 -36.23 26.90 24.02
N LEU A 793 -36.14 28.05 23.36
CA LEU A 793 -36.03 29.36 23.97
C LEU A 793 -37.37 30.11 23.80
N ASP A 794 -38.07 30.39 24.89
CA ASP A 794 -39.40 31.01 24.88
C ASP A 794 -39.41 32.37 25.59
N ASP A 795 -40.13 33.35 25.04
CA ASP A 795 -40.31 34.68 25.63
C ASP A 795 -38.98 35.41 25.94
N PHE A 796 -38.00 35.35 25.03
CA PHE A 796 -36.78 36.14 25.16
C PHE A 796 -37.04 37.58 24.72
N THR A 797 -36.98 38.53 25.66
CA THR A 797 -37.22 39.96 25.43
C THR A 797 -35.92 40.76 25.58
N LEU A 798 -35.19 40.92 24.48
CA LEU A 798 -33.90 41.63 24.41
C LEU A 798 -34.12 43.02 23.84
N GLN A 799 -34.12 44.04 24.70
CA GLN A 799 -34.38 45.43 24.28
C GLN A 799 -33.12 46.30 24.26
N ALA A 800 -33.04 47.22 23.30
CA ALA A 800 -32.03 48.25 23.12
C ALA A 800 -30.58 47.73 23.14
N GLN A 801 -30.35 46.55 22.54
CA GLN A 801 -29.01 45.94 22.47
C GLN A 801 -28.04 46.83 21.69
N THR A 802 -26.78 46.89 22.14
CA THR A 802 -25.75 47.76 21.54
C THR A 802 -24.70 47.02 20.72
N LYS A 803 -24.92 45.73 20.45
CA LYS A 803 -24.01 44.84 19.71
C LYS A 803 -24.84 43.87 18.87
N HIS A 804 -24.17 43.03 18.07
CA HIS A 804 -24.81 41.88 17.43
C HIS A 804 -25.51 41.03 18.49
N THR A 805 -26.71 40.54 18.20
CA THR A 805 -27.53 39.85 19.21
C THR A 805 -28.47 38.83 18.60
N GLY A 806 -28.77 37.78 19.37
CA GLY A 806 -29.84 36.82 19.11
C GLY A 806 -30.25 36.13 20.41
N ALA A 807 -31.35 35.35 20.41
CA ALA A 807 -31.86 34.73 21.63
C ALA A 807 -30.87 33.68 22.19
N LEU A 808 -30.28 32.89 21.30
CA LEU A 808 -29.31 31.86 21.69
C LEU A 808 -27.92 32.47 21.93
N ALA A 809 -27.40 33.23 20.98
CA ALA A 809 -26.06 33.79 21.10
C ALA A 809 -25.87 35.14 20.39
N ASN A 810 -24.98 35.98 20.91
CA ASN A 810 -24.55 37.18 20.17
C ASN A 810 -23.62 36.81 19.02
N GLN A 811 -22.64 35.92 19.26
CA GLN A 811 -21.66 35.46 18.27
C GLN A 811 -21.45 33.95 18.36
N VAL A 812 -21.26 33.32 17.20
CA VAL A 812 -21.04 31.88 17.05
C VAL A 812 -19.89 31.62 16.08
N GLU A 813 -18.91 30.80 16.49
CA GLU A 813 -17.74 30.43 15.69
C GLU A 813 -17.48 28.91 15.80
N GLU A 814 -17.24 28.21 14.68
CA GLU A 814 -16.87 26.78 14.68
C GLU A 814 -17.84 25.88 15.48
N THR A 815 -19.13 26.23 15.50
CA THR A 815 -20.11 25.62 16.42
C THR A 815 -21.19 24.87 15.65
N LYS A 816 -21.72 23.80 16.27
CA LYS A 816 -22.86 23.03 15.75
C LYS A 816 -24.10 23.30 16.58
N ILE A 817 -25.20 23.64 15.91
CA ILE A 817 -26.49 23.96 16.53
C ILE A 817 -27.55 23.11 15.83
N GLY A 818 -28.20 22.22 16.58
CA GLY A 818 -29.14 21.24 16.04
C GLY A 818 -30.44 21.19 16.84
N ASP A 819 -31.61 21.13 16.21
CA ASP A 819 -32.88 20.93 16.94
C ASP A 819 -33.13 22.01 18.01
N VAL A 820 -32.85 23.27 17.67
CA VAL A 820 -33.05 24.41 18.57
C VAL A 820 -34.21 25.27 18.06
N HIS A 821 -35.08 25.71 18.96
CA HIS A 821 -36.28 26.46 18.60
C HIS A 821 -36.38 27.75 19.42
N VAL A 822 -36.55 28.90 18.76
CA VAL A 822 -36.80 30.19 19.42
C VAL A 822 -38.23 30.60 19.13
N VAL A 823 -39.02 30.83 20.18
CA VAL A 823 -40.45 31.12 20.06
C VAL A 823 -40.86 32.35 20.88
N ASN A 824 -41.88 33.08 20.40
CA ASN A 824 -42.53 34.21 21.09
C ASN A 824 -41.58 35.29 21.63
N SER A 825 -40.46 35.53 20.96
CA SER A 825 -39.37 36.37 21.45
C SER A 825 -39.31 37.72 20.73
N THR A 826 -38.90 38.77 21.44
CA THR A 826 -38.68 40.12 20.88
C THR A 826 -37.22 40.52 21.04
N ILE A 827 -36.53 40.73 19.93
CA ILE A 827 -35.10 41.04 19.90
C ILE A 827 -34.89 42.33 19.12
N ASN A 828 -34.49 43.40 19.81
CA ASN A 828 -34.21 44.68 19.18
C ASN A 828 -32.88 45.30 19.62
N ILE A 829 -32.22 45.94 18.65
CA ILE A 829 -31.06 46.80 18.92
C ILE A 829 -31.52 48.23 19.17
N LYS A 830 -30.64 49.01 19.81
CA LYS A 830 -30.87 50.43 20.03
C LYS A 830 -31.06 51.17 18.70
N ASN A 831 -32.11 51.99 18.61
CA ASN A 831 -32.36 52.86 17.46
C ASN A 831 -31.11 53.70 17.12
N GLY A 832 -30.77 53.75 15.83
CA GLY A 832 -29.61 54.48 15.33
C GLY A 832 -28.27 53.74 15.39
N LEU A 833 -28.25 52.46 15.75
CA LEU A 833 -27.07 51.62 15.73
C LEU A 833 -27.08 50.66 14.53
N GLN A 834 -25.94 50.50 13.88
CA GLN A 834 -25.73 49.45 12.88
C GLN A 834 -25.21 48.17 13.54
N ALA A 835 -26.06 47.16 13.67
CA ALA A 835 -25.70 45.83 14.21
C ALA A 835 -26.58 44.72 13.60
N SER A 836 -26.06 43.49 13.70
CA SER A 836 -26.72 42.27 13.20
C SER A 836 -27.62 41.66 14.26
N VAL A 837 -28.84 41.33 13.90
CA VAL A 837 -29.86 40.80 14.80
C VAL A 837 -30.46 39.56 14.18
N GLY A 838 -30.26 38.41 14.80
CA GLY A 838 -30.91 37.17 14.40
C GLY A 838 -31.94 36.74 15.42
N GLY A 839 -32.96 36.00 15.01
CA GLY A 839 -33.84 35.30 15.97
C GLY A 839 -33.04 34.36 16.87
N PHE A 840 -32.02 33.69 16.32
CA PHE A 840 -31.13 32.81 17.07
C PHE A 840 -29.82 33.51 17.41
N ILE A 841 -29.16 34.01 16.37
CA ILE A 841 -27.74 34.37 16.42
C ILE A 841 -27.51 35.74 15.77
N GLY A 842 -26.80 36.62 16.48
CA GLY A 842 -26.37 37.90 15.91
C GLY A 842 -25.42 37.70 14.72
N GLU A 843 -24.35 36.95 14.94
CA GLU A 843 -23.29 36.69 13.95
C GLU A 843 -22.81 35.22 14.01
N ALA A 844 -22.80 34.52 12.87
CA ALA A 844 -22.34 33.13 12.74
C ALA A 844 -21.18 33.00 11.74
N ARG A 845 -20.11 32.31 12.14
CA ARG A 845 -18.93 32.04 11.32
C ARG A 845 -18.53 30.56 11.38
N ASN A 846 -18.19 29.96 10.24
CA ASN A 846 -17.67 28.58 10.16
C ASN A 846 -18.54 27.56 10.93
N SER A 847 -19.86 27.73 10.92
CA SER A 847 -20.77 27.01 11.83
C SER A 847 -21.85 26.24 11.07
N VAL A 848 -22.50 25.30 11.76
CA VAL A 848 -23.60 24.48 11.20
C VAL A 848 -24.84 24.68 12.05
N ILE A 849 -25.94 25.06 11.41
CA ILE A 849 -27.27 25.26 12.01
C ILE A 849 -28.22 24.33 11.27
N SER A 850 -28.77 23.33 11.95
CA SER A 850 -29.64 22.33 11.34
C SER A 850 -30.89 22.03 12.16
N GLN A 851 -31.99 21.67 11.51
CA GLN A 851 -33.23 21.24 12.18
C GLN A 851 -33.78 22.28 13.17
N CYS A 852 -33.56 23.58 12.94
CA CYS A 852 -33.93 24.64 13.87
C CYS A 852 -35.22 25.37 13.46
N SER A 853 -35.82 26.14 14.37
CA SER A 853 -36.95 27.02 14.00
C SER A 853 -37.10 28.34 14.75
N SER A 854 -37.42 29.43 14.05
CA SER A 854 -37.78 30.73 14.63
C SER A 854 -39.28 30.96 14.45
N GLN A 855 -40.06 31.08 15.53
CA GLN A 855 -41.53 31.14 15.43
C GLN A 855 -42.16 32.29 16.21
N GLY A 856 -43.00 33.08 15.54
CA GLY A 856 -43.73 34.18 16.18
C GLY A 856 -42.84 35.27 16.80
N ASN A 857 -41.61 35.41 16.30
CA ASN A 857 -40.61 36.33 16.86
C ASN A 857 -40.69 37.72 16.20
N GLU A 858 -40.39 38.77 16.97
CA GLU A 858 -40.23 40.15 16.47
C GLU A 858 -38.76 40.56 16.54
N ILE A 859 -38.14 40.79 15.38
CA ILE A 859 -36.72 41.08 15.25
C ILE A 859 -36.54 42.45 14.61
N ILE A 860 -35.81 43.35 15.28
CA ILE A 860 -35.62 44.73 14.82
C ILE A 860 -34.13 45.06 14.79
N GLY A 861 -33.59 45.32 13.60
CA GLY A 861 -32.15 45.47 13.39
C GLY A 861 -31.75 46.19 12.11
N SER A 862 -30.45 46.49 11.97
CA SER A 862 -29.93 46.97 10.69
C SER A 862 -29.64 45.79 9.76
N PHE A 863 -29.05 44.71 10.28
CA PHE A 863 -28.99 43.43 9.57
C PHE A 863 -29.90 42.42 10.30
N ALA A 864 -31.18 42.36 9.96
CA ALA A 864 -32.16 41.55 10.67
C ALA A 864 -32.52 40.26 9.91
N GLY A 865 -32.49 39.12 10.60
CA GLY A 865 -32.86 37.82 10.04
C GLY A 865 -33.59 36.92 11.03
N GLY A 866 -34.49 36.06 10.55
CA GLY A 866 -35.24 35.15 11.41
C GLY A 866 -34.36 34.10 12.11
N ILE A 867 -33.25 33.69 11.51
CA ILE A 867 -32.26 32.76 12.10
C ILE A 867 -30.98 33.52 12.46
N VAL A 868 -30.29 34.08 11.47
CA VAL A 868 -29.01 34.78 11.67
C VAL A 868 -29.07 36.24 11.21
N GLY A 869 -28.46 37.15 11.97
CA GLY A 869 -28.25 38.53 11.52
C GLY A 869 -27.16 38.63 10.46
N TYR A 870 -26.03 37.93 10.68
CA TYR A 870 -24.90 37.84 9.75
C TYR A 870 -24.36 36.41 9.69
N GLY A 871 -24.10 35.89 8.48
CA GLY A 871 -23.51 34.56 8.26
C GLY A 871 -22.33 34.56 7.29
N GLU A 872 -21.25 33.87 7.67
CA GLU A 872 -20.04 33.64 6.86
C GLU A 872 -19.57 32.19 7.01
N ASN A 873 -19.26 31.52 5.90
CA ASN A 873 -18.89 30.10 5.83
C ASN A 873 -19.79 29.21 6.70
N THR A 874 -21.09 29.47 6.71
CA THR A 874 -22.05 28.84 7.62
C THR A 874 -23.05 28.00 6.84
N SER A 875 -23.44 26.85 7.36
CA SER A 875 -24.48 26.00 6.76
C SER A 875 -25.78 26.13 7.54
N ILE A 876 -26.89 26.41 6.87
CA ILE A 876 -28.25 26.43 7.43
C ILE A 876 -29.09 25.39 6.67
N THR A 877 -29.45 24.28 7.33
CA THR A 877 -30.18 23.18 6.69
C THR A 877 -31.43 22.76 7.47
N ASP A 878 -32.46 22.32 6.76
CA ASP A 878 -33.69 21.73 7.35
C ASP A 878 -34.30 22.64 8.45
N THR A 879 -34.23 23.95 8.23
CA THR A 879 -34.51 24.99 9.23
C THR A 879 -35.58 25.94 8.71
N TYR A 880 -36.44 26.45 9.59
CA TYR A 880 -37.54 27.31 9.16
C TYR A 880 -37.84 28.52 10.05
N VAL A 881 -38.44 29.54 9.44
CA VAL A 881 -39.00 30.70 10.12
C VAL A 881 -40.51 30.70 9.89
N TYR A 882 -41.29 30.55 10.96
CA TYR A 882 -42.74 30.42 10.89
C TYR A 882 -43.43 31.52 11.69
N GLU A 883 -44.08 32.43 10.97
CA GLU A 883 -44.72 33.63 11.54
C GLU A 883 -43.71 34.55 12.27
N GLY A 884 -44.14 35.79 12.56
CA GLY A 884 -43.27 36.81 13.14
C GLY A 884 -42.92 37.95 12.17
N THR A 885 -42.12 38.90 12.63
CA THR A 885 -41.80 40.13 11.88
C THR A 885 -40.32 40.47 11.96
N MET A 886 -39.70 40.72 10.80
CA MET A 886 -38.33 41.23 10.66
C MET A 886 -38.39 42.69 10.21
N THR A 887 -37.89 43.62 11.02
CA THR A 887 -38.02 45.07 10.76
C THR A 887 -36.66 45.76 10.70
N GLY A 888 -36.43 46.52 9.64
CA GLY A 888 -35.30 47.44 9.52
C GLY A 888 -35.42 48.63 10.47
N ASN A 889 -34.36 48.94 11.23
CA ASN A 889 -34.36 50.02 12.23
C ASN A 889 -34.20 51.44 11.64
N GLU A 890 -34.46 51.61 10.35
CA GLU A 890 -34.47 52.89 9.62
C GLU A 890 -33.16 53.70 9.64
N VAL A 891 -32.01 53.06 9.92
CA VAL A 891 -30.70 53.72 9.95
C VAL A 891 -29.61 52.90 9.25
N GLY A 892 -28.93 53.53 8.29
CA GLY A 892 -27.77 52.98 7.60
C GLY A 892 -28.12 52.09 6.40
N ASP A 893 -27.19 51.19 6.05
CA ASP A 893 -27.40 50.13 5.05
C ASP A 893 -28.24 49.02 5.70
N LEU A 894 -29.53 48.92 5.33
CA LEU A 894 -30.45 47.93 5.87
C LEU A 894 -30.37 46.62 5.07
N ARG A 895 -30.14 45.52 5.78
CA ARG A 895 -30.03 44.16 5.25
C ARG A 895 -30.97 43.26 6.02
N VAL A 896 -32.25 43.33 5.70
CA VAL A 896 -33.31 42.68 6.47
C VAL A 896 -33.91 41.59 5.61
N GLY A 897 -33.84 40.33 6.04
CA GLY A 897 -34.39 39.20 5.29
C GLY A 897 -35.17 38.24 6.20
N GLY A 898 -36.02 37.41 5.60
CA GLY A 898 -36.84 36.45 6.33
C GLY A 898 -36.01 35.40 7.09
N LEU A 899 -34.97 34.84 6.45
CA LEU A 899 -34.07 33.86 7.05
C LEU A 899 -32.82 34.51 7.64
N ALA A 900 -32.15 35.35 6.84
CA ALA A 900 -30.87 35.94 7.19
C ALA A 900 -30.82 37.43 6.84
N GLY A 901 -30.17 38.23 7.69
CA GLY A 901 -29.92 39.65 7.40
C GLY A 901 -28.87 39.83 6.30
N ASN A 902 -27.63 39.46 6.58
CA ASN A 902 -26.55 39.41 5.59
C ASN A 902 -25.89 38.03 5.55
N PHE A 903 -25.81 37.39 4.39
CA PHE A 903 -25.24 36.05 4.25
C PHE A 903 -24.22 36.03 3.12
N ILE A 904 -22.95 35.76 3.41
CA ILE A 904 -21.84 35.97 2.46
C ILE A 904 -21.40 34.67 1.79
N SER A 905 -21.27 33.59 2.57
CA SER A 905 -20.78 32.31 2.08
C SER A 905 -21.30 31.15 2.92
N GLY A 906 -21.47 30.00 2.27
CA GLY A 906 -21.93 28.77 2.90
C GLY A 906 -23.11 28.12 2.17
N THR A 907 -23.90 27.33 2.89
CA THR A 907 -24.98 26.51 2.30
C THR A 907 -26.31 26.85 2.95
N ILE A 908 -27.37 26.96 2.15
CA ILE A 908 -28.76 27.10 2.60
C ILE A 908 -29.59 26.03 1.90
N LYS A 909 -30.08 25.03 2.64
CA LYS A 909 -30.74 23.86 2.04
C LYS A 909 -31.99 23.44 2.79
N ASN A 910 -33.07 23.15 2.06
CA ASN A 910 -34.34 22.69 2.64
C ASN A 910 -34.88 23.66 3.71
N THR A 911 -34.92 24.96 3.40
CA THR A 911 -35.34 25.99 4.36
C THR A 911 -36.58 26.74 3.89
N TYR A 912 -37.38 27.27 4.82
CA TYR A 912 -38.49 28.15 4.44
C TYR A 912 -38.71 29.31 5.43
N SER A 913 -39.30 30.40 4.95
CA SER A 913 -39.70 31.55 5.78
C SER A 913 -41.10 32.05 5.46
N SER A 914 -41.93 32.25 6.48
CA SER A 914 -43.23 32.93 6.38
C SER A 914 -43.33 34.25 7.15
N ALA A 915 -42.19 34.79 7.61
CA ALA A 915 -42.14 36.04 8.37
C ALA A 915 -42.52 37.27 7.52
N ASP A 916 -43.20 38.24 8.13
CA ASP A 916 -43.44 39.55 7.54
C ASP A 916 -42.16 40.40 7.62
N ILE A 917 -41.70 40.92 6.50
CA ILE A 917 -40.49 41.72 6.39
C ILE A 917 -40.88 43.17 6.16
N LYS A 918 -40.36 44.08 6.98
CA LYS A 918 -40.63 45.52 6.92
C LYS A 918 -39.33 46.30 6.79
N ASN A 919 -39.29 47.26 5.86
CA ASN A 919 -38.08 48.03 5.54
C ASN A 919 -36.91 47.09 5.18
N GLY A 920 -37.16 46.11 4.30
CA GLY A 920 -36.29 44.96 4.07
C GLY A 920 -36.43 44.29 2.70
N GLN A 921 -35.70 43.19 2.51
CA GLN A 921 -35.60 42.45 1.25
C GLN A 921 -35.71 40.93 1.47
N GLY A 922 -36.78 40.34 0.93
CA GLY A 922 -36.85 38.92 0.57
C GLY A 922 -36.38 37.89 1.61
N PHE A 923 -35.84 36.78 1.11
CA PHE A 923 -35.43 35.65 1.95
C PHE A 923 -34.09 35.88 2.67
N ILE A 924 -33.14 36.51 1.97
CA ILE A 924 -31.85 36.97 2.49
C ILE A 924 -31.78 38.48 2.22
N GLY A 925 -31.55 39.28 3.26
CA GLY A 925 -31.57 40.73 3.16
C GLY A 925 -30.43 41.32 2.33
N SER A 926 -29.28 40.64 2.28
CA SER A 926 -28.14 40.98 1.43
C SER A 926 -27.11 39.86 1.37
N THR A 927 -26.33 39.84 0.29
CA THR A 927 -25.15 38.98 0.13
C THR A 927 -23.86 39.77 -0.01
N TYR A 928 -23.89 41.07 0.31
CA TYR A 928 -22.77 41.97 0.06
C TYR A 928 -21.56 41.62 0.95
N SER A 929 -20.41 41.46 0.29
CA SER A 929 -19.09 41.33 0.91
C SER A 929 -18.02 42.06 0.08
N TYR A 930 -16.83 42.26 0.64
CA TYR A 930 -15.68 42.80 -0.10
C TYR A 930 -15.08 41.77 -1.10
N GLY A 931 -15.48 40.50 -1.02
CA GLY A 931 -15.09 39.43 -1.93
C GLY A 931 -16.26 38.91 -2.77
N THR A 932 -16.05 37.80 -3.48
CA THR A 932 -17.14 37.12 -4.20
C THR A 932 -17.96 36.29 -3.22
N PRO A 933 -19.26 36.58 -3.01
CA PRO A 933 -20.11 35.71 -2.20
C PRO A 933 -20.21 34.33 -2.84
N SER A 934 -20.24 33.29 -2.02
CA SER A 934 -20.27 31.88 -2.45
C SER A 934 -21.32 31.13 -1.66
N ILE A 935 -22.56 31.19 -2.13
CA ILE A 935 -23.73 30.60 -1.46
C ILE A 935 -24.25 29.46 -2.32
N ASP A 936 -24.35 28.28 -1.74
CA ASP A 936 -25.04 27.13 -2.32
C ASP A 936 -26.46 27.05 -1.74
N GLU A 937 -27.45 27.50 -2.51
CA GLU A 937 -28.86 27.51 -2.10
C GLU A 937 -29.66 26.45 -2.88
N SER A 938 -30.35 25.56 -2.18
CA SER A 938 -31.24 24.57 -2.78
C SER A 938 -32.50 24.32 -1.94
N ASN A 939 -33.62 24.00 -2.60
CA ASN A 939 -34.89 23.66 -1.96
C ASN A 939 -35.35 24.67 -0.88
N SER A 940 -35.17 25.96 -1.14
CA SER A 940 -35.49 27.01 -0.17
C SER A 940 -36.49 28.02 -0.74
N PHE A 941 -37.42 28.51 0.08
CA PHE A 941 -38.47 29.43 -0.37
C PHE A 941 -39.01 30.37 0.72
N SER A 942 -39.52 31.53 0.31
CA SER A 942 -40.16 32.51 1.20
C SER A 942 -41.61 32.77 0.77
N ILE A 943 -42.54 32.82 1.72
CA ILE A 943 -43.98 33.08 1.49
C ILE A 943 -44.55 34.25 2.31
N GLY A 944 -43.72 34.91 3.13
CA GLY A 944 -44.14 36.06 3.94
C GLY A 944 -44.30 37.36 3.14
N ASN A 945 -44.97 38.36 3.71
CA ASN A 945 -45.11 39.67 3.05
C ASN A 945 -43.80 40.45 3.13
N VAL A 946 -43.51 41.24 2.10
CA VAL A 946 -42.35 42.15 2.07
C VAL A 946 -42.85 43.56 1.79
N ASP A 947 -42.77 44.41 2.81
CA ASP A 947 -42.98 45.85 2.70
C ASP A 947 -41.60 46.51 2.58
N GLU A 948 -41.24 46.89 1.34
CA GLU A 948 -39.96 47.55 0.99
C GLU A 948 -39.85 48.99 1.52
#